data_AF-A0A125PHT3-F1
#
_entry.id   AF-A0A125PHT3-F1
#
_cell.length_a   1.000
_cell.length_b   1.000
_cell.length_c   1.000
_cell.angle_alpha   90.00
_cell.angle_beta   90.00
_cell.angle_gamma   90.00
#
_symmetry.space_group_name_H-M   'P 1'
#
loop_
_entity.id
_entity.type
_entity.pdbx_description
1 polymer ?
#
loop_
_entity_poly.entity_id
_entity_poly.type
_entity_poly.pdbx_seq_one_letter_code
_entity_poly.pdbx_strand_id
1 'polypeptide(L)'
;MAGVAPPSTPRTTNTTDAESSRHHPSRQSHGLAGEEVLELTTFAEKKAWIDEKIQFLSTLPEIRASEPEPPASPAATSAELEAWWEEHRRIEREIDEYDMGDLARMRQLARDKSKHALSPRDTDLIEITLTTLFSVDKLLHLLRHRRRALTLLRHRLLWEETTETAWERYRAIIESDLPAFLRHAQAASGPPPPSDPLRNSQRSSSISASTSSTDLGASLRSLSASTSSRDLASSAGSFSTNRAQLSQLAYTTLTTNARTLSASLVPAAAASLDKLIDASPTPLPVSFLDAQDRLEEVVSALLGDGLDRFAAEVIRQSEMVVIMRTDIDRIQQESTTLAAEAVSEASTPTRETLAELLGRLERIQTRVDDVQDQLRDLPRPRHSAVPNQSEHTASLVAEIETRLSSCRKSLAETSAVVHIYRQRLDVSTELEALLLEMRESSDRLEKLFAESGSLNGRPSCDLQLPDNDSRQVSSTRRLFAEHAAACESRTSSLSTDVLQAQDLCKRAARLVNAARDVNLDISIRQDLRRASNSLREKVAEASRILEWETAHRERVVELSAWLLSLERCQALLAEAESSTREQLQLALWREGTAAVIDDDDGGAAAPVMASIDTALADLSAKRQLVAEQSRAAPCAGPAALASLQERMDGLDERVRFLRTRQSLIDRAHEQTRAIEAVVESLSSIRARTFSVVSRVQCDSNLASSDEDEIDRIAQDFDHLRQNLHARVPFLAAGPSSASSEVDLTSHDANIRSVLNEMCISTAGLIDSSRQSVVNATKELSRLEVHSTGSDKAQEVAPEVVAVGVPADHDAGLEEVALPVAPPPEPPVRPESDSRVHLDLSVTPTTEAKSPSVSDNAAPKVADDLFSPEIGLEYSAAKHRIDDDWLAPLEEPATVRSLRQRIRAIPTLTWLSPSILRLPREADVEEIVAETAGCTTTLDELLAESSSDNIPSLRALRDELAALEPATTRVQKLAAFAECTSQTDTAFSGLLDHIDAADLQADRTDERPEALSAAADAMTALHRAAIECADDPRVQRTLQRVESTYNELLDLLPPKTYPPIPAGHRTLPHAADDTKSTDGGNTRTSLREMERQGLKSPESSRSSSRASTARSSLSRSTALRSGATTPTTTPWRRSYGSSSTRNSIIDVGIDVASVDSPSSGTGFCVNRDPTAQQGQRICLAGSSVDAVAVEADGEADIWYHTARCYSSARPQSGEKR
;
A
#
# COMPACT_ATOMS: atom_id res chain seq x y z
N MET A 1 -19.61 -87.06 -49.40
CA MET A 1 -19.16 -87.88 -50.55
C MET A 1 -20.05 -89.14 -50.63
N ALA A 2 -19.80 -90.05 -51.58
CA ALA A 2 -20.61 -91.27 -51.82
C ALA A 2 -20.65 -92.24 -50.61
N GLY A 3 -21.57 -93.22 -50.50
CA GLY A 3 -22.70 -93.59 -51.36
C GLY A 3 -23.12 -95.08 -51.19
N VAL A 4 -23.98 -95.59 -52.08
CA VAL A 4 -24.37 -97.02 -52.28
C VAL A 4 -25.46 -97.65 -51.37
N ALA A 5 -26.68 -97.68 -51.92
CA ALA A 5 -27.67 -98.78 -52.08
C ALA A 5 -27.93 -99.93 -51.03
N PRO A 6 -29.19 -100.45 -50.94
CA PRO A 6 -29.63 -101.54 -50.04
C PRO A 6 -29.71 -102.94 -50.71
N PRO A 7 -30.12 -104.00 -49.98
CA PRO A 7 -31.17 -104.88 -50.53
C PRO A 7 -32.15 -105.57 -49.53
N SER A 8 -33.42 -105.68 -49.99
CA SER A 8 -34.33 -106.86 -49.99
C SER A 8 -34.82 -107.61 -48.73
N THR A 9 -36.10 -107.99 -48.79
CA THR A 9 -36.78 -109.03 -47.98
C THR A 9 -36.80 -110.40 -48.69
N PRO A 10 -37.04 -111.50 -47.95
CA PRO A 10 -38.21 -112.38 -48.20
C PRO A 10 -38.91 -112.80 -46.88
N ARG A 11 -40.16 -113.31 -46.76
CA ARG A 11 -41.25 -113.81 -47.65
C ARG A 11 -41.55 -115.33 -47.52
N THR A 12 -42.59 -115.66 -46.73
CA THR A 12 -43.53 -116.83 -46.78
C THR A 12 -43.03 -118.29 -46.84
N THR A 13 -43.53 -119.16 -45.94
CA THR A 13 -44.51 -120.29 -46.14
C THR A 13 -44.58 -121.12 -44.84
N ASN A 14 -45.66 -121.73 -44.32
CA ASN A 14 -46.95 -122.35 -44.72
C ASN A 14 -46.95 -123.90 -44.58
N THR A 15 -47.90 -124.45 -43.82
CA THR A 15 -48.51 -125.82 -43.92
C THR A 15 -47.60 -127.06 -43.65
N THR A 16 -48.07 -128.26 -43.23
CA THR A 16 -49.43 -128.82 -43.03
C THR A 16 -49.47 -130.04 -42.06
N ASP A 17 -50.70 -130.53 -41.78
CA ASP A 17 -51.11 -131.93 -41.50
C ASP A 17 -50.85 -132.60 -40.12
N ALA A 18 -51.49 -133.77 -39.93
CA ALA A 18 -52.07 -134.20 -38.65
C ALA A 18 -52.16 -135.75 -38.44
N GLU A 19 -52.92 -136.13 -37.41
CA GLU A 19 -53.43 -137.48 -37.04
C GLU A 19 -52.52 -138.52 -36.32
N SER A 20 -52.86 -138.69 -35.03
CA SER A 20 -53.26 -139.98 -34.42
C SER A 20 -52.25 -141.13 -34.21
N SER A 21 -51.91 -141.38 -32.94
CA SER A 21 -52.09 -142.72 -32.32
C SER A 21 -52.14 -142.66 -30.79
N ARG A 22 -52.48 -143.78 -30.14
CA ARG A 22 -53.07 -143.88 -28.78
C ARG A 22 -52.08 -144.27 -27.65
N HIS A 23 -52.43 -143.81 -26.44
CA HIS A 23 -52.17 -144.41 -25.11
C HIS A 23 -50.75 -144.88 -24.69
N HIS A 24 -50.25 -144.23 -23.63
CA HIS A 24 -49.74 -144.93 -22.43
C HIS A 24 -50.07 -144.11 -21.16
N PRO A 25 -50.26 -144.72 -19.97
CA PRO A 25 -50.70 -144.00 -18.77
C PRO A 25 -49.56 -143.67 -17.78
N SER A 26 -49.87 -142.75 -16.86
CA SER A 26 -49.31 -142.65 -15.51
C SER A 26 -47.77 -142.66 -15.34
N ARG A 27 -47.17 -141.48 -15.49
CA ARG A 27 -46.14 -141.02 -14.53
C ARG A 27 -46.42 -139.55 -14.21
N GLN A 28 -46.58 -139.22 -12.93
CA GLN A 28 -46.71 -137.82 -12.49
C GLN A 28 -45.34 -137.14 -12.55
N SER A 29 -45.01 -136.62 -13.72
CA SER A 29 -44.01 -135.56 -13.81
C SER A 29 -44.55 -134.34 -13.07
N HIS A 30 -43.88 -133.88 -12.02
CA HIS A 30 -44.11 -132.57 -11.44
C HIS A 30 -43.67 -131.48 -12.43
N GLY A 31 -44.55 -131.15 -13.37
CA GLY A 31 -44.45 -129.90 -14.09
C GLY A 31 -44.69 -128.75 -13.12
N LEU A 32 -43.98 -127.63 -13.32
CA LEU A 32 -44.33 -126.34 -12.76
C LEU A 32 -45.81 -126.04 -13.05
N ALA A 33 -46.48 -125.32 -12.15
CA ALA A 33 -47.84 -124.87 -12.44
C ALA A 33 -47.83 -123.97 -13.69
N GLY A 34 -48.90 -123.97 -14.49
CA GLY A 34 -48.98 -123.15 -15.71
C GLY A 34 -48.77 -121.66 -15.43
N GLU A 35 -49.17 -121.22 -14.23
CA GLU A 35 -48.92 -119.90 -13.65
C GLU A 35 -47.41 -119.61 -13.49
N GLU A 36 -46.65 -120.52 -12.87
CA GLU A 36 -45.19 -120.40 -12.70
C GLU A 36 -44.43 -120.40 -14.04
N VAL A 37 -44.97 -121.08 -15.06
CA VAL A 37 -44.41 -121.06 -16.43
C VAL A 37 -44.70 -119.74 -17.12
N LEU A 38 -45.88 -119.15 -16.91
CA LEU A 38 -46.20 -117.81 -17.39
C LEU A 38 -45.32 -116.75 -16.70
N GLU A 39 -45.18 -116.83 -15.38
CA GLU A 39 -44.27 -115.98 -14.60
C GLU A 39 -42.83 -116.10 -15.12
N LEU A 40 -42.31 -117.32 -15.33
CA LEU A 40 -41.01 -117.58 -15.98
C LEU A 40 -40.87 -116.85 -17.32
N THR A 41 -41.87 -116.97 -18.22
CA THR A 41 -41.81 -116.28 -19.52
C THR A 41 -41.78 -114.77 -19.35
N THR A 42 -42.58 -114.20 -18.43
CA THR A 42 -42.49 -112.75 -18.18
C THR A 42 -41.15 -112.36 -17.56
N PHE A 43 -40.56 -113.14 -16.65
CA PHE A 43 -39.24 -112.82 -16.09
C PHE A 43 -38.14 -112.91 -17.14
N ALA A 44 -38.23 -113.84 -18.10
CA ALA A 44 -37.28 -113.94 -19.21
C ALA A 44 -37.40 -112.76 -20.21
N GLU A 45 -38.62 -112.39 -20.62
CA GLU A 45 -38.88 -111.20 -21.45
C GLU A 45 -38.37 -109.93 -20.77
N LYS A 46 -38.69 -109.77 -19.48
CA LYS A 46 -38.24 -108.65 -18.66
C LYS A 46 -36.72 -108.64 -18.50
N LYS A 47 -36.07 -109.81 -18.36
CA LYS A 47 -34.60 -109.91 -18.33
C LYS A 47 -33.99 -109.38 -19.63
N ALA A 48 -34.54 -109.77 -20.77
CA ALA A 48 -34.07 -109.29 -22.08
C ALA A 48 -34.20 -107.77 -22.20
N TRP A 49 -35.30 -107.18 -21.73
CA TRP A 49 -35.48 -105.73 -21.68
C TRP A 49 -34.49 -105.02 -20.73
N ILE A 50 -34.25 -105.55 -19.53
CA ILE A 50 -33.24 -105.02 -18.61
C ILE A 50 -31.84 -105.07 -19.25
N ASP A 51 -31.49 -106.21 -19.87
CA ASP A 51 -30.20 -106.40 -20.53
C ASP A 51 -30.05 -105.49 -21.77
N GLU A 52 -31.13 -105.22 -22.52
CA GLU A 52 -31.17 -104.21 -23.60
C GLU A 52 -30.90 -102.80 -23.05
N LYS A 53 -31.52 -102.42 -21.92
CA LYS A 53 -31.30 -101.10 -21.29
C LYS A 53 -29.89 -100.97 -20.72
N ILE A 54 -29.32 -102.05 -20.17
CA ILE A 54 -27.90 -102.11 -19.78
C ILE A 54 -27.00 -101.92 -21.02
N GLN A 55 -27.29 -102.62 -22.12
CA GLN A 55 -26.54 -102.50 -23.36
C GLN A 55 -26.59 -101.06 -23.88
N PHE A 56 -27.79 -100.47 -24.00
CA PHE A 56 -28.00 -99.08 -24.41
C PHE A 56 -27.17 -98.10 -23.57
N LEU A 57 -27.30 -98.14 -22.24
CA LEU A 57 -26.54 -97.28 -21.33
C LEU A 57 -25.02 -97.47 -21.42
N SER A 58 -24.55 -98.67 -21.77
CA SER A 58 -23.13 -98.96 -22.00
C SER A 58 -22.62 -98.58 -23.39
N THR A 59 -23.51 -98.41 -24.38
CA THR A 59 -23.18 -97.91 -25.73
C THR A 59 -23.23 -96.40 -25.85
N LEU A 60 -23.89 -95.71 -24.92
CA LEU A 60 -23.84 -94.23 -24.84
C LEU A 60 -22.42 -93.78 -24.46
N PRO A 61 -21.93 -92.64 -24.99
CA PRO A 61 -20.61 -92.10 -24.66
C PRO A 61 -20.36 -91.96 -23.15
N GLU A 62 -19.10 -92.21 -22.76
CA GLU A 62 -18.60 -91.94 -21.41
C GLU A 62 -18.52 -90.43 -21.18
N ILE A 63 -19.29 -89.93 -20.21
CA ILE A 63 -19.36 -88.51 -19.89
C ILE A 63 -18.20 -88.16 -18.97
N ARG A 64 -17.08 -87.74 -19.56
CA ARG A 64 -15.88 -87.29 -18.84
C ARG A 64 -15.96 -85.80 -18.55
N ALA A 65 -16.57 -85.43 -17.42
CA ALA A 65 -16.67 -84.03 -17.03
C ALA A 65 -15.29 -83.33 -16.88
N SER A 66 -14.21 -84.06 -16.62
CA SER A 66 -12.86 -83.48 -16.45
C SER A 66 -12.03 -83.36 -17.74
N GLU A 67 -12.47 -83.90 -18.88
CA GLU A 67 -11.73 -83.89 -20.16
C GLU A 67 -12.55 -83.19 -21.26
N PRO A 68 -11.96 -82.31 -22.10
CA PRO A 68 -10.60 -81.78 -22.03
C PRO A 68 -10.44 -80.78 -20.88
N GLU A 69 -9.20 -80.39 -20.56
CA GLU A 69 -8.92 -79.34 -19.58
C GLU A 69 -9.22 -77.93 -20.15
N PRO A 70 -9.67 -76.98 -19.30
CA PRO A 70 -9.83 -75.58 -19.71
C PRO A 70 -8.49 -74.99 -20.18
N PRO A 71 -8.47 -74.09 -21.19
CA PRO A 71 -9.62 -73.38 -21.77
C PRO A 71 -10.31 -74.11 -22.93
N ALA A 72 -10.05 -75.40 -23.18
CA ALA A 72 -10.75 -76.12 -24.24
C ALA A 72 -12.19 -76.45 -23.82
N SER A 73 -13.16 -75.99 -24.62
CA SER A 73 -14.58 -76.31 -24.42
C SER A 73 -14.83 -77.82 -24.50
N PRO A 74 -15.78 -78.36 -23.73
CA PRO A 74 -16.14 -79.78 -23.79
C PRO A 74 -16.81 -80.12 -25.13
N ALA A 75 -16.65 -81.37 -25.55
CA ALA A 75 -17.25 -81.88 -26.79
C ALA A 75 -18.79 -82.06 -26.74
N ALA A 76 -19.43 -81.70 -25.61
CA ALA A 76 -20.86 -81.85 -25.38
C ALA A 76 -21.49 -80.50 -25.02
N THR A 77 -22.50 -80.09 -25.76
CA THR A 77 -23.22 -78.83 -25.57
C THR A 77 -24.31 -78.94 -24.49
N SER A 78 -24.76 -77.79 -23.98
CA SER A 78 -25.89 -77.71 -23.04
C SER A 78 -27.19 -78.35 -23.57
N ALA A 79 -27.44 -78.27 -24.88
CA ALA A 79 -28.58 -78.91 -25.54
C ALA A 79 -28.46 -80.44 -25.55
N GLU A 80 -27.26 -80.99 -25.82
CA GLU A 80 -27.01 -82.44 -25.77
C GLU A 80 -27.07 -82.98 -24.33
N LEU A 81 -26.61 -82.19 -23.36
CA LEU A 81 -26.73 -82.52 -21.94
C LEU A 81 -28.19 -82.68 -21.50
N GLU A 82 -29.09 -81.74 -21.82
CA GLU A 82 -30.51 -81.91 -21.45
C GLU A 82 -31.18 -83.04 -22.25
N ALA A 83 -30.81 -83.29 -23.51
CA ALA A 83 -31.27 -84.47 -24.25
C ALA A 83 -30.83 -85.80 -23.58
N TRP A 84 -29.61 -85.87 -23.06
CA TRP A 84 -29.14 -87.01 -22.27
C TRP A 84 -29.84 -87.12 -20.90
N TRP A 85 -30.22 -85.99 -20.30
CA TRP A 85 -31.07 -85.99 -19.11
C TRP A 85 -32.49 -86.45 -19.41
N GLU A 86 -33.09 -86.10 -20.54
CA GLU A 86 -34.43 -86.56 -20.92
C GLU A 86 -34.47 -88.07 -21.13
N GLU A 87 -33.52 -88.64 -21.88
CA GLU A 87 -33.39 -90.09 -22.04
C GLU A 87 -33.03 -90.79 -20.71
N HIS A 88 -32.26 -90.14 -19.82
CA HIS A 88 -32.00 -90.67 -18.48
C HIS A 88 -33.27 -90.68 -17.60
N ARG A 89 -34.01 -89.56 -17.51
CA ARG A 89 -35.31 -89.43 -16.81
C ARG A 89 -36.37 -90.36 -17.41
N ARG A 90 -36.28 -90.67 -18.71
CA ARG A 90 -37.12 -91.65 -19.39
C ARG A 90 -36.82 -93.06 -18.91
N ILE A 91 -35.56 -93.47 -18.89
CA ILE A 91 -35.17 -94.80 -18.42
C ILE A 91 -35.43 -94.94 -16.91
N GLU A 92 -35.23 -93.89 -16.10
CA GLU A 92 -35.66 -93.89 -14.68
C GLU A 92 -37.17 -94.17 -14.56
N ARG A 93 -38.04 -93.48 -15.32
CA ARG A 93 -39.50 -93.73 -15.30
C ARG A 93 -39.89 -95.13 -15.80
N GLU A 94 -39.31 -95.57 -16.92
CA GLU A 94 -39.56 -96.92 -17.46
C GLU A 94 -39.14 -98.03 -16.47
N ILE A 95 -38.25 -97.73 -15.51
CA ILE A 95 -37.86 -98.62 -14.41
C ILE A 95 -38.74 -98.42 -13.17
N ASP A 96 -39.12 -97.21 -12.78
CA ASP A 96 -40.02 -96.97 -11.65
C ASP A 96 -41.40 -97.62 -11.87
N GLU A 97 -41.89 -97.62 -13.13
CA GLU A 97 -43.10 -98.34 -13.57
C GLU A 97 -42.96 -99.88 -13.47
N TYR A 98 -41.73 -100.39 -13.43
CA TYR A 98 -41.38 -101.82 -13.40
C TYR A 98 -41.07 -102.33 -11.98
N ASP A 99 -40.22 -101.62 -11.24
CA ASP A 99 -39.46 -102.15 -10.09
C ASP A 99 -40.34 -102.47 -8.87
N MET A 100 -41.29 -101.55 -8.57
CA MET A 100 -42.05 -101.53 -7.32
C MET A 100 -42.96 -102.76 -7.12
N GLY A 101 -43.51 -103.32 -8.21
CA GLY A 101 -44.32 -104.53 -8.16
C GLY A 101 -43.51 -105.81 -8.38
N ASP A 102 -42.55 -105.78 -9.32
CA ASP A 102 -41.91 -107.01 -9.79
C ASP A 102 -40.70 -107.43 -8.96
N LEU A 103 -39.92 -106.52 -8.37
CA LEU A 103 -38.86 -106.95 -7.43
C LEU A 103 -39.45 -107.55 -6.16
N ALA A 104 -40.58 -107.04 -5.68
CA ALA A 104 -41.28 -107.61 -4.54
C ALA A 104 -41.74 -109.05 -4.84
N ARG A 105 -42.36 -109.26 -6.01
CA ARG A 105 -42.77 -110.59 -6.49
C ARG A 105 -41.58 -111.54 -6.70
N MET A 106 -40.56 -111.14 -7.45
CA MET A 106 -39.37 -111.98 -7.69
C MET A 106 -38.65 -112.37 -6.40
N ARG A 107 -38.43 -111.42 -5.47
CA ARG A 107 -37.80 -111.70 -4.17
C ARG A 107 -38.66 -112.63 -3.30
N GLN A 108 -39.99 -112.48 -3.33
CA GLN A 108 -40.88 -113.36 -2.58
C GLN A 108 -40.95 -114.77 -3.18
N LEU A 109 -41.10 -114.88 -4.50
CA LEU A 109 -41.14 -116.14 -5.23
C LEU A 109 -39.84 -116.93 -5.05
N ALA A 110 -38.67 -116.28 -5.18
CA ALA A 110 -37.38 -116.92 -4.92
C ALA A 110 -37.25 -117.39 -3.45
N ARG A 111 -37.75 -116.60 -2.48
CA ARG A 111 -37.80 -116.99 -1.05
C ARG A 111 -38.76 -118.12 -0.75
N ASP A 112 -39.85 -118.27 -1.51
CA ASP A 112 -40.84 -119.32 -1.26
C ASP A 112 -40.44 -120.63 -1.96
N LYS A 113 -39.97 -120.56 -3.21
CA LYS A 113 -39.40 -121.73 -3.92
C LYS A 113 -38.18 -122.32 -3.20
N SER A 114 -37.29 -121.49 -2.65
CA SER A 114 -36.12 -121.95 -1.88
C SER A 114 -36.42 -122.60 -0.52
N LYS A 115 -37.67 -122.54 -0.02
CA LYS A 115 -38.12 -123.30 1.17
C LYS A 115 -38.58 -124.72 0.82
N HIS A 116 -38.80 -125.01 -0.45
CA HIS A 116 -39.27 -126.31 -0.93
C HIS A 116 -38.11 -127.17 -1.45
N ALA A 117 -38.34 -128.47 -1.58
CA ALA A 117 -37.33 -129.40 -2.10
C ALA A 117 -37.14 -129.13 -3.61
N LEU A 118 -36.05 -128.42 -3.94
CA LEU A 118 -35.78 -127.87 -5.27
C LEU A 118 -35.88 -128.93 -6.38
N SER A 119 -36.89 -128.81 -7.23
CA SER A 119 -36.87 -129.43 -8.56
C SER A 119 -35.78 -128.77 -9.40
N PRO A 120 -35.16 -129.46 -10.38
CA PRO A 120 -34.28 -128.81 -11.35
C PRO A 120 -34.92 -127.57 -12.01
N ARG A 121 -36.24 -127.61 -12.24
CA ARG A 121 -37.01 -126.46 -12.77
C ARG A 121 -37.25 -125.33 -11.78
N ASP A 122 -37.27 -125.62 -10.49
CA ASP A 122 -37.28 -124.58 -9.45
C ASP A 122 -35.90 -123.94 -9.33
N THR A 123 -34.82 -124.70 -9.56
CA THR A 123 -33.45 -124.18 -9.69
C THR A 123 -33.33 -123.26 -10.91
N ASP A 124 -33.82 -123.66 -12.09
CA ASP A 124 -33.84 -122.82 -13.30
C ASP A 124 -34.57 -121.48 -13.03
N LEU A 125 -35.72 -121.53 -12.32
CA LEU A 125 -36.51 -120.36 -11.93
C LEU A 125 -35.79 -119.47 -10.89
N ILE A 126 -35.08 -120.06 -9.93
CA ILE A 126 -34.24 -119.32 -8.99
C ILE A 126 -33.03 -118.70 -9.70
N GLU A 127 -32.42 -119.37 -10.67
CA GLU A 127 -31.33 -118.80 -11.48
C GLU A 127 -31.81 -117.63 -12.36
N ILE A 128 -32.95 -117.77 -13.04
CA ILE A 128 -33.55 -116.68 -13.83
C ILE A 128 -33.91 -115.50 -12.92
N THR A 129 -34.51 -115.72 -11.74
CA THR A 129 -34.89 -114.62 -10.83
C THR A 129 -33.71 -113.99 -10.09
N LEU A 130 -32.63 -114.72 -9.83
CA LEU A 130 -31.38 -114.14 -9.30
C LEU A 130 -30.60 -113.38 -10.37
N THR A 131 -30.60 -113.85 -11.62
CA THR A 131 -29.93 -113.14 -12.73
C THR A 131 -30.72 -111.92 -13.21
N THR A 132 -32.06 -111.89 -13.15
CA THR A 132 -32.83 -110.65 -13.31
C THR A 132 -32.51 -109.66 -12.20
N LEU A 133 -32.53 -110.08 -10.93
CA LEU A 133 -32.18 -109.22 -9.78
C LEU A 133 -30.79 -108.60 -9.94
N PHE A 134 -29.79 -109.39 -10.32
CA PHE A 134 -28.43 -108.89 -10.58
C PHE A 134 -28.36 -107.91 -11.76
N SER A 135 -29.09 -108.18 -12.86
CA SER A 135 -29.20 -107.23 -13.96
C SER A 135 -29.91 -105.93 -13.53
N VAL A 136 -30.96 -105.97 -12.70
CA VAL A 136 -31.60 -104.76 -12.15
C VAL A 136 -30.65 -103.97 -11.26
N ASP A 137 -29.95 -104.61 -10.32
CA ASP A 137 -28.98 -103.93 -9.46
C ASP A 137 -27.83 -103.30 -10.29
N LYS A 138 -27.40 -103.96 -11.36
CA LYS A 138 -26.44 -103.42 -12.34
C LYS A 138 -27.01 -102.23 -13.13
N LEU A 139 -28.26 -102.30 -13.58
CA LEU A 139 -28.95 -101.22 -14.30
C LEU A 139 -29.12 -99.98 -13.40
N LEU A 140 -29.59 -100.18 -12.16
CA LEU A 140 -29.69 -99.12 -11.15
C LEU A 140 -28.31 -98.55 -10.77
N HIS A 141 -27.25 -99.36 -10.74
CA HIS A 141 -25.88 -98.88 -10.55
C HIS A 141 -25.42 -98.00 -11.74
N LEU A 142 -25.61 -98.46 -12.97
CA LEU A 142 -25.26 -97.71 -14.19
C LEU A 142 -26.03 -96.38 -14.27
N LEU A 143 -27.30 -96.36 -13.86
CA LEU A 143 -28.10 -95.13 -13.78
C LEU A 143 -27.59 -94.19 -12.68
N ARG A 144 -27.35 -94.67 -11.46
CA ARG A 144 -26.72 -93.86 -10.39
C ARG A 144 -25.31 -93.37 -10.75
N HIS A 145 -24.60 -94.07 -11.63
CA HIS A 145 -23.34 -93.61 -12.20
C HIS A 145 -23.56 -92.51 -13.26
N ARG A 146 -24.38 -92.78 -14.29
CA ARG A 146 -24.68 -91.82 -15.37
C ARG A 146 -25.32 -90.54 -14.84
N ARG A 147 -26.18 -90.62 -13.82
CA ARG A 147 -26.77 -89.47 -13.11
C ARG A 147 -25.71 -88.55 -12.53
N ARG A 148 -24.71 -89.11 -11.83
CA ARG A 148 -23.57 -88.34 -11.27
C ARG A 148 -22.72 -87.72 -12.37
N ALA A 149 -22.42 -88.45 -13.44
CA ALA A 149 -21.67 -87.92 -14.57
C ALA A 149 -22.41 -86.79 -15.32
N LEU A 150 -23.73 -86.91 -15.49
CA LEU A 150 -24.60 -85.84 -16.04
C LEU A 150 -24.70 -84.62 -15.11
N THR A 151 -24.74 -84.83 -13.79
CA THR A 151 -24.68 -83.73 -12.80
C THR A 151 -23.33 -83.02 -12.85
N LEU A 152 -22.22 -83.75 -12.96
CA LEU A 152 -20.88 -83.18 -13.11
C LEU A 152 -20.74 -82.37 -14.41
N LEU A 153 -21.15 -82.92 -15.55
CA LEU A 153 -21.13 -82.17 -16.81
C LEU A 153 -22.03 -80.92 -16.74
N ARG A 154 -23.15 -80.96 -16.01
CA ARG A 154 -24.00 -79.78 -15.77
C ARG A 154 -23.30 -78.71 -14.94
N HIS A 155 -22.59 -79.08 -13.88
CA HIS A 155 -21.84 -78.12 -13.07
C HIS A 155 -20.66 -77.53 -13.83
N ARG A 156 -19.96 -78.33 -14.66
CA ARG A 156 -18.91 -77.84 -15.55
C ARG A 156 -19.44 -76.86 -16.58
N LEU A 157 -20.46 -77.22 -17.36
CA LEU A 157 -21.00 -76.33 -18.40
C LEU A 157 -21.52 -75.02 -17.81
N LEU A 158 -22.11 -75.04 -16.61
CA LEU A 158 -22.51 -73.83 -15.89
C LEU A 158 -21.31 -72.98 -15.44
N TRP A 159 -20.22 -73.60 -14.97
CA TRP A 159 -18.97 -72.89 -14.65
C TRP A 159 -18.33 -72.28 -15.89
N GLU A 160 -18.29 -73.00 -17.01
CA GLU A 160 -17.73 -72.51 -18.28
C GLU A 160 -18.57 -71.35 -18.84
N GLU A 161 -19.90 -71.45 -18.84
CA GLU A 161 -20.84 -70.39 -19.26
C GLU A 161 -20.71 -69.13 -18.38
N THR A 162 -20.62 -69.29 -17.06
CA THR A 162 -20.45 -68.15 -16.13
C THR A 162 -19.05 -67.54 -16.19
N THR A 163 -18.02 -68.34 -16.47
CA THR A 163 -16.64 -67.89 -16.67
C THR A 163 -16.48 -67.16 -18.01
N GLU A 164 -17.05 -67.68 -19.11
CA GLU A 164 -17.03 -67.05 -20.42
C GLU A 164 -17.78 -65.72 -20.41
N THR A 165 -18.98 -65.67 -19.84
CA THR A 165 -19.74 -64.42 -19.70
C THR A 165 -19.06 -63.41 -18.77
N ALA A 166 -18.33 -63.85 -17.74
CA ALA A 166 -17.45 -62.96 -16.96
C ALA A 166 -16.29 -62.40 -17.80
N TRP A 167 -15.62 -63.22 -18.62
CA TRP A 167 -14.56 -62.77 -19.53
C TRP A 167 -15.04 -61.88 -20.68
N GLU A 168 -16.24 -62.10 -21.22
CA GLU A 168 -16.91 -61.17 -22.14
C GLU A 168 -17.19 -59.83 -21.46
N ARG A 169 -17.70 -59.87 -20.22
CA ARG A 169 -18.04 -58.66 -19.47
C ARG A 169 -16.82 -57.85 -19.09
N TYR A 170 -15.73 -58.50 -18.71
CA TYR A 170 -14.42 -57.91 -18.49
C TYR A 170 -13.89 -57.22 -19.78
N ARG A 171 -13.94 -57.90 -20.92
CA ARG A 171 -13.53 -57.34 -22.22
C ARG A 171 -14.37 -56.11 -22.59
N ALA A 172 -15.70 -56.16 -22.45
CA ALA A 172 -16.56 -55.00 -22.72
C ALA A 172 -16.20 -53.78 -21.84
N ILE A 173 -15.91 -53.99 -20.55
CA ILE A 173 -15.51 -52.91 -19.64
C ILE A 173 -14.24 -52.20 -20.13
N ILE A 174 -13.24 -52.95 -20.61
CA ILE A 174 -11.95 -52.40 -21.05
C ILE A 174 -11.97 -51.89 -22.51
N GLU A 175 -12.67 -52.57 -23.42
CA GLU A 175 -12.67 -52.28 -24.85
C GLU A 175 -13.72 -51.24 -25.26
N SER A 176 -14.92 -51.25 -24.66
CA SER A 176 -15.99 -50.27 -24.96
C SER A 176 -16.19 -49.24 -23.85
N ASP A 177 -16.41 -49.68 -22.62
CA ASP A 177 -17.06 -48.83 -21.61
C ASP A 177 -16.09 -47.78 -21.04
N LEU A 178 -14.90 -48.21 -20.63
CA LEU A 178 -13.85 -47.32 -20.11
C LEU A 178 -13.35 -46.33 -21.19
N PRO A 179 -13.05 -46.73 -22.45
CA PRO A 179 -12.73 -45.79 -23.52
C PRO A 179 -13.91 -44.89 -23.93
N ALA A 180 -15.17 -45.29 -23.76
CA ALA A 180 -16.33 -44.42 -23.96
C ALA A 180 -16.44 -43.38 -22.85
N PHE A 181 -16.38 -43.80 -21.58
CA PHE A 181 -16.38 -42.91 -20.42
C PHE A 181 -15.28 -41.85 -20.52
N LEU A 182 -14.04 -42.26 -20.79
CA LEU A 182 -12.91 -41.33 -20.95
C LEU A 182 -13.16 -40.32 -22.08
N ARG A 183 -13.60 -40.76 -23.26
CA ARG A 183 -13.94 -39.84 -24.37
C ARG A 183 -15.05 -38.86 -23.99
N HIS A 184 -16.04 -39.26 -23.20
CA HIS A 184 -17.11 -38.36 -22.75
C HIS A 184 -16.62 -37.36 -21.70
N ALA A 185 -15.82 -37.78 -20.71
CA ALA A 185 -15.23 -36.88 -19.71
C ALA A 185 -14.23 -35.89 -20.34
N GLN A 186 -13.37 -36.36 -21.26
CA GLN A 186 -12.43 -35.52 -22.02
C GLN A 186 -13.16 -34.56 -22.98
N ALA A 187 -14.32 -34.95 -23.53
CA ALA A 187 -15.16 -34.06 -24.31
C ALA A 187 -15.94 -33.05 -23.43
N ALA A 188 -16.19 -33.35 -22.15
CA ALA A 188 -16.78 -32.40 -21.21
C ALA A 188 -15.76 -31.34 -20.76
N SER A 189 -14.52 -31.74 -20.46
CA SER A 189 -13.43 -30.82 -20.06
C SER A 189 -12.82 -30.04 -21.23
N GLY A 190 -12.76 -30.64 -22.41
CA GLY A 190 -12.19 -30.04 -23.62
C GLY A 190 -12.97 -28.80 -24.07
N PRO A 191 -12.30 -27.86 -24.77
CA PRO A 191 -12.92 -26.60 -25.16
C PRO A 191 -14.18 -26.83 -26.03
N PRO A 192 -15.16 -25.91 -26.00
CA PRO A 192 -16.23 -25.94 -26.98
C PRO A 192 -15.60 -25.88 -28.38
N PRO A 193 -15.98 -26.77 -29.31
CA PRO A 193 -15.40 -26.76 -30.65
C PRO A 193 -15.65 -25.39 -31.29
N PRO A 194 -14.67 -24.81 -32.00
CA PRO A 194 -14.80 -23.48 -32.58
C PRO A 194 -16.06 -23.44 -33.44
N SER A 195 -17.03 -22.66 -32.99
CA SER A 195 -18.40 -22.70 -33.49
C SER A 195 -18.49 -21.90 -34.79
N ASP A 196 -17.98 -22.49 -35.87
CA ASP A 196 -17.81 -21.92 -37.21
C ASP A 196 -18.94 -20.94 -37.58
N PRO A 197 -18.74 -19.61 -37.40
CA PRO A 197 -19.84 -18.65 -37.46
C PRO A 197 -20.43 -18.55 -38.87
N LEU A 198 -19.62 -18.90 -39.87
CA LEU A 198 -20.00 -18.97 -41.28
C LEU A 198 -21.02 -20.08 -41.57
N ARG A 199 -21.04 -21.17 -40.80
CA ARG A 199 -21.86 -22.36 -41.11
C ARG A 199 -23.33 -22.22 -40.72
N ASN A 200 -23.64 -21.42 -39.69
CA ASN A 200 -25.03 -21.15 -39.30
C ASN A 200 -25.76 -20.16 -40.23
N SER A 201 -25.03 -19.33 -40.99
CA SER A 201 -25.63 -18.31 -41.86
C SER A 201 -26.32 -18.90 -43.12
N GLN A 202 -25.94 -20.12 -43.54
CA GLN A 202 -26.44 -20.73 -44.79
C GLN A 202 -27.63 -21.71 -44.65
N ARG A 203 -28.14 -21.98 -43.44
CA ARG A 203 -29.23 -22.97 -43.23
C ARG A 203 -30.62 -22.38 -42.92
N SER A 204 -30.74 -21.07 -42.79
CA SER A 204 -31.99 -20.40 -42.38
C SER A 204 -32.95 -20.06 -43.54
N SER A 205 -32.71 -20.55 -44.76
CA SER A 205 -33.35 -20.03 -45.98
C SER A 205 -33.79 -21.07 -47.02
N SER A 206 -34.20 -22.29 -46.59
CA SER A 206 -34.88 -23.25 -47.50
C SER A 206 -35.70 -24.34 -46.79
N ILE A 207 -36.88 -23.98 -46.28
CA ILE A 207 -37.96 -24.95 -46.00
C ILE A 207 -39.24 -24.50 -46.71
N SER A 208 -39.33 -24.84 -47.99
CA SER A 208 -40.59 -24.86 -48.76
C SER A 208 -41.04 -26.31 -48.94
N ALA A 209 -42.35 -26.54 -48.92
CA ALA A 209 -42.91 -27.88 -48.82
C ALA A 209 -42.59 -28.81 -50.01
N SER A 210 -42.39 -30.10 -49.72
CA SER A 210 -42.54 -31.21 -50.67
C SER A 210 -43.03 -32.45 -49.91
N THR A 211 -44.24 -32.90 -50.21
CA THR A 211 -44.88 -34.06 -49.58
C THR A 211 -44.95 -35.24 -50.56
N SER A 212 -44.29 -36.38 -50.25
CA SER A 212 -44.65 -37.70 -50.81
C SER A 212 -43.82 -38.85 -50.22
N SER A 213 -44.33 -40.08 -50.45
CA SER A 213 -43.70 -41.41 -50.28
C SER A 213 -43.06 -41.77 -48.92
N THR A 214 -43.82 -42.56 -48.14
CA THR A 214 -43.45 -43.94 -47.72
C THR A 214 -42.04 -44.42 -48.12
N ASP A 215 -41.25 -45.04 -47.24
CA ASP A 215 -41.61 -46.35 -46.69
C ASP A 215 -40.92 -46.80 -45.37
N LEU A 216 -41.43 -47.94 -44.87
CA LEU A 216 -41.15 -48.71 -43.65
C LEU A 216 -39.70 -48.80 -43.11
N GLY A 217 -39.57 -48.70 -41.78
CA GLY A 217 -38.39 -49.15 -40.99
C GLY A 217 -38.60 -49.02 -39.47
N ALA A 218 -38.59 -50.13 -38.72
CA ALA A 218 -38.78 -50.13 -37.25
C ALA A 218 -37.52 -49.57 -36.54
N SER A 219 -37.59 -48.65 -35.57
CA SER A 219 -38.41 -48.54 -34.34
C SER A 219 -37.82 -49.30 -33.14
N LEU A 220 -36.97 -48.60 -32.37
CA LEU A 220 -36.72 -48.86 -30.96
C LEU A 220 -37.29 -47.69 -30.13
N ARG A 221 -37.74 -48.00 -28.91
CA ARG A 221 -38.49 -47.08 -28.03
C ARG A 221 -37.48 -46.31 -27.16
N SER A 222 -37.44 -44.98 -27.20
CA SER A 222 -38.42 -44.05 -26.60
C SER A 222 -38.39 -44.06 -25.07
N LEU A 223 -37.50 -43.25 -24.52
CA LEU A 223 -37.57 -42.67 -23.17
C LEU A 223 -37.30 -41.16 -23.32
N SER A 224 -38.37 -40.39 -23.51
CA SER A 224 -38.32 -38.94 -23.64
C SER A 224 -39.52 -38.34 -22.90
N ALA A 225 -39.39 -38.20 -21.59
CA ALA A 225 -40.40 -37.59 -20.75
C ALA A 225 -40.45 -36.07 -20.99
N SER A 226 -41.65 -35.54 -21.21
CA SER A 226 -41.83 -34.16 -21.65
C SER A 226 -41.60 -33.14 -20.52
N THR A 227 -40.56 -32.31 -20.64
CA THR A 227 -40.48 -31.01 -19.94
C THR A 227 -40.85 -29.88 -20.89
N SER A 228 -42.13 -29.49 -20.88
CA SER A 228 -42.62 -28.34 -21.64
C SER A 228 -42.26 -27.04 -20.93
N SER A 229 -41.25 -26.32 -21.40
CA SER A 229 -41.23 -24.86 -21.32
C SER A 229 -40.82 -24.26 -22.65
N ARG A 230 -41.48 -23.17 -23.03
CA ARG A 230 -40.99 -22.25 -24.05
C ARG A 230 -40.10 -21.20 -23.38
N ASP A 231 -39.59 -20.28 -24.19
CA ASP A 231 -39.01 -19.00 -23.77
C ASP A 231 -37.67 -19.04 -23.03
N LEU A 232 -36.64 -19.63 -23.67
CA LEU A 232 -35.22 -19.34 -23.36
C LEU A 232 -34.41 -19.11 -24.66
N ALA A 233 -34.32 -17.85 -25.09
CA ALA A 233 -33.52 -17.41 -26.24
C ALA A 233 -32.08 -17.01 -25.86
N SER A 234 -31.39 -17.85 -25.08
CA SER A 234 -30.02 -17.62 -24.57
C SER A 234 -29.12 -18.84 -24.81
N SER A 235 -29.14 -19.35 -26.05
CA SER A 235 -28.69 -20.69 -26.44
C SER A 235 -27.16 -20.93 -26.51
N ALA A 236 -26.41 -20.48 -25.50
CA ALA A 236 -24.99 -20.78 -25.33
C ALA A 236 -24.75 -21.92 -24.30
N GLY A 237 -25.35 -21.82 -23.11
CA GLY A 237 -25.08 -22.76 -22.00
C GLY A 237 -25.51 -24.21 -22.23
N SER A 238 -26.48 -24.44 -23.13
CA SER A 238 -27.09 -25.75 -23.37
C SER A 238 -26.12 -26.84 -23.86
N PHE A 239 -24.97 -26.48 -24.44
CA PHE A 239 -24.00 -27.47 -24.92
C PHE A 239 -23.13 -28.08 -23.81
N SER A 240 -22.94 -27.39 -22.68
CA SER A 240 -22.12 -27.90 -21.57
C SER A 240 -22.85 -28.97 -20.75
N THR A 241 -24.09 -28.68 -20.35
CA THR A 241 -24.91 -29.59 -19.52
C THR A 241 -25.12 -30.95 -20.17
N ASN A 242 -25.36 -30.98 -21.49
CA ASN A 242 -25.50 -32.22 -22.26
C ASN A 242 -24.21 -33.07 -22.27
N ARG A 243 -23.01 -32.46 -22.21
CA ARG A 243 -21.74 -33.18 -22.14
C ARG A 243 -21.53 -33.82 -20.76
N ALA A 244 -21.76 -33.06 -19.69
CA ALA A 244 -21.67 -33.56 -18.32
C ALA A 244 -22.66 -34.71 -18.04
N GLN A 245 -23.88 -34.62 -18.57
CA GLN A 245 -24.86 -35.71 -18.49
C GLN A 245 -24.38 -36.98 -19.22
N LEU A 246 -23.74 -36.86 -20.39
CA LEU A 246 -23.19 -38.01 -21.10
C LEU A 246 -22.01 -38.67 -20.37
N SER A 247 -21.10 -37.90 -19.76
CA SER A 247 -20.04 -38.49 -18.92
C SER A 247 -20.59 -39.18 -17.68
N GLN A 248 -21.63 -38.63 -17.05
CA GLN A 248 -22.27 -39.24 -15.88
C GLN A 248 -23.06 -40.52 -16.22
N LEU A 249 -23.70 -40.57 -17.39
CA LEU A 249 -24.34 -41.80 -17.91
C LEU A 249 -23.30 -42.87 -18.28
N ALA A 250 -22.14 -42.47 -18.84
CA ALA A 250 -21.05 -43.40 -19.11
C ALA A 250 -20.40 -43.94 -17.82
N TYR A 251 -20.24 -43.10 -16.79
CA TYR A 251 -19.73 -43.51 -15.47
C TYR A 251 -20.68 -44.45 -14.73
N THR A 252 -21.98 -44.16 -14.71
CA THR A 252 -22.98 -45.06 -14.09
C THR A 252 -23.07 -46.39 -14.84
N THR A 253 -22.92 -46.38 -16.17
CA THR A 253 -22.77 -47.60 -16.97
C THR A 253 -21.50 -48.38 -16.57
N LEU A 254 -20.32 -47.74 -16.59
CA LEU A 254 -19.04 -48.36 -16.24
C LEU A 254 -19.07 -49.00 -14.83
N THR A 255 -19.52 -48.25 -13.82
CA THR A 255 -19.54 -48.71 -12.42
C THR A 255 -20.60 -49.78 -12.15
N THR A 256 -21.78 -49.72 -12.77
CA THR A 256 -22.77 -50.82 -12.65
C THR A 256 -22.30 -52.09 -13.37
N ASN A 257 -21.61 -51.95 -14.51
CA ASN A 257 -21.01 -53.05 -15.24
C ASN A 257 -19.89 -53.71 -14.42
N ALA A 258 -18.98 -52.91 -13.84
CA ALA A 258 -17.91 -53.36 -12.95
C ALA A 258 -18.43 -54.09 -11.70
N ARG A 259 -19.44 -53.53 -11.02
CA ARG A 259 -20.06 -54.15 -9.84
C ARG A 259 -20.85 -55.42 -10.19
N THR A 260 -21.44 -55.51 -11.39
CA THR A 260 -22.08 -56.75 -11.86
C THR A 260 -21.04 -57.87 -12.07
N LEU A 261 -19.87 -57.54 -12.60
CA LEU A 261 -18.78 -58.49 -12.77
C LEU A 261 -18.28 -59.04 -11.43
N SER A 262 -17.95 -58.16 -10.47
CA SER A 262 -17.34 -58.58 -9.19
C SER A 262 -18.32 -59.11 -8.15
N ALA A 263 -19.53 -58.55 -8.04
CA ALA A 263 -20.49 -58.96 -7.00
C ALA A 263 -21.48 -60.06 -7.45
N SER A 264 -21.49 -60.42 -8.75
CA SER A 264 -22.43 -61.42 -9.29
C SER A 264 -21.73 -62.45 -10.18
N LEU A 265 -21.08 -62.05 -11.28
CA LEU A 265 -20.56 -63.01 -12.26
C LEU A 265 -19.39 -63.85 -11.74
N VAL A 266 -18.35 -63.21 -11.19
CA VAL A 266 -17.17 -63.93 -10.66
C VAL A 266 -17.54 -64.85 -9.48
N PRO A 267 -18.34 -64.42 -8.47
CA PRO A 267 -18.82 -65.32 -7.42
C PRO A 267 -19.77 -66.42 -7.92
N ALA A 268 -20.53 -66.19 -8.99
CA ALA A 268 -21.37 -67.23 -9.60
C ALA A 268 -20.53 -68.29 -10.34
N ALA A 269 -19.41 -67.91 -10.94
CA ALA A 269 -18.42 -68.84 -11.49
C ALA A 269 -17.76 -69.64 -10.35
N ALA A 270 -17.19 -68.99 -9.34
CA ALA A 270 -16.58 -69.65 -8.17
C ALA A 270 -17.56 -70.64 -7.51
N ALA A 271 -18.78 -70.19 -7.18
CA ALA A 271 -19.79 -71.05 -6.59
C ALA A 271 -20.31 -72.15 -7.53
N SER A 272 -20.03 -72.11 -8.84
CA SER A 272 -20.33 -73.20 -9.78
C SER A 272 -19.17 -74.21 -9.86
N LEU A 273 -17.93 -73.72 -9.73
CA LEU A 273 -16.74 -74.56 -9.57
C LEU A 273 -16.76 -75.32 -8.23
N ASP A 274 -17.15 -74.67 -7.13
CA ASP A 274 -17.36 -75.33 -5.83
C ASP A 274 -18.31 -76.52 -5.94
N LYS A 275 -19.44 -76.35 -6.64
CA LYS A 275 -20.41 -77.44 -6.89
C LYS A 275 -19.86 -78.55 -7.78
N LEU A 276 -18.93 -78.22 -8.69
CA LEU A 276 -18.22 -79.21 -9.50
C LEU A 276 -17.22 -80.00 -8.65
N ILE A 277 -16.50 -79.34 -7.73
CA ILE A 277 -15.59 -79.94 -6.76
C ILE A 277 -16.37 -80.87 -5.79
N ASP A 278 -17.40 -80.36 -5.12
CA ASP A 278 -18.25 -81.12 -4.17
C ASP A 278 -18.89 -82.36 -4.78
N ALA A 279 -19.30 -82.29 -6.05
CA ALA A 279 -19.89 -83.41 -6.77
C ALA A 279 -18.85 -84.41 -7.31
N SER A 280 -17.55 -84.05 -7.34
CA SER A 280 -16.51 -84.84 -7.99
C SER A 280 -16.01 -85.99 -7.11
N PRO A 281 -15.99 -87.25 -7.61
CA PRO A 281 -15.43 -88.39 -6.88
C PRO A 281 -13.89 -88.46 -6.96
N THR A 282 -13.29 -87.60 -7.79
CA THR A 282 -11.86 -87.49 -8.06
C THR A 282 -11.51 -86.00 -8.11
N PRO A 283 -10.40 -85.55 -7.52
CA PRO A 283 -10.03 -84.13 -7.54
C PRO A 283 -9.92 -83.61 -8.98
N LEU A 284 -10.39 -82.39 -9.20
CA LEU A 284 -10.31 -81.74 -10.52
C LEU A 284 -8.84 -81.45 -10.91
N PRO A 285 -8.51 -81.41 -12.21
CA PRO A 285 -7.24 -80.87 -12.68
C PRO A 285 -7.02 -79.43 -12.21
N VAL A 286 -5.77 -79.09 -11.88
CA VAL A 286 -5.40 -77.77 -11.32
C VAL A 286 -5.75 -76.63 -12.28
N SER A 287 -5.75 -76.89 -13.59
CA SER A 287 -6.14 -75.95 -14.66
C SER A 287 -7.55 -75.36 -14.50
N PHE A 288 -8.48 -76.02 -13.80
CA PHE A 288 -9.79 -75.45 -13.46
C PHE A 288 -9.67 -74.36 -12.38
N LEU A 289 -8.79 -74.57 -11.39
CA LEU A 289 -8.48 -73.57 -10.36
C LEU A 289 -7.66 -72.43 -10.97
N ASP A 290 -6.60 -72.74 -11.72
CA ASP A 290 -5.77 -71.74 -12.42
C ASP A 290 -6.61 -70.81 -13.33
N ALA A 291 -7.68 -71.32 -13.95
CA ALA A 291 -8.59 -70.54 -14.78
C ALA A 291 -9.53 -69.62 -13.98
N GLN A 292 -9.97 -70.05 -12.80
CA GLN A 292 -10.79 -69.25 -11.88
C GLN A 292 -9.93 -68.20 -11.15
N ASP A 293 -8.79 -68.62 -10.59
CA ASP A 293 -7.81 -67.76 -9.93
C ASP A 293 -7.33 -66.65 -10.89
N ARG A 294 -7.10 -66.97 -12.17
CA ARG A 294 -6.75 -65.97 -13.19
C ARG A 294 -7.88 -65.00 -13.52
N LEU A 295 -9.15 -65.41 -13.44
CA LEU A 295 -10.28 -64.49 -13.58
C LEU A 295 -10.38 -63.58 -12.35
N GLU A 296 -10.22 -64.14 -11.15
CA GLU A 296 -10.26 -63.41 -9.88
C GLU A 296 -9.09 -62.44 -9.72
N GLU A 297 -7.86 -62.83 -10.06
CA GLU A 297 -6.68 -61.97 -10.08
C GLU A 297 -6.89 -60.79 -11.04
N VAL A 298 -7.33 -61.06 -12.27
CA VAL A 298 -7.48 -60.02 -13.31
C VAL A 298 -8.63 -59.05 -13.00
N VAL A 299 -9.74 -59.53 -12.44
CA VAL A 299 -10.83 -58.66 -11.96
C VAL A 299 -10.43 -57.92 -10.67
N SER A 300 -9.65 -58.53 -9.79
CA SER A 300 -9.14 -57.88 -8.57
C SER A 300 -8.06 -56.84 -8.87
N ALA A 301 -7.24 -57.03 -9.91
CA ALA A 301 -6.32 -56.00 -10.39
C ALA A 301 -7.11 -54.81 -10.97
N LEU A 302 -8.09 -55.08 -11.84
CA LEU A 302 -8.93 -54.04 -12.45
C LEU A 302 -9.70 -53.21 -11.43
N LEU A 303 -10.18 -53.81 -10.33
CA LEU A 303 -11.06 -53.14 -9.36
C LEU A 303 -10.36 -52.74 -8.06
N GLY A 304 -9.31 -53.47 -7.64
CA GLY A 304 -8.47 -53.17 -6.48
C GLY A 304 -7.55 -51.96 -6.69
N ASP A 305 -7.14 -51.70 -7.94
CA ASP A 305 -6.56 -50.41 -8.35
C ASP A 305 -7.55 -49.23 -8.19
N GLY A 306 -8.82 -49.52 -7.90
CA GLY A 306 -9.83 -48.53 -7.55
C GLY A 306 -10.51 -47.88 -8.75
N LEU A 307 -10.92 -48.66 -9.76
CA LEU A 307 -11.58 -48.16 -10.97
C LEU A 307 -12.74 -47.18 -10.69
N ASP A 308 -13.61 -47.49 -9.71
CA ASP A 308 -14.69 -46.59 -9.26
C ASP A 308 -14.15 -45.23 -8.77
N ARG A 309 -13.05 -45.24 -7.99
CA ARG A 309 -12.36 -44.02 -7.50
C ARG A 309 -11.67 -43.27 -8.63
N PHE A 310 -10.99 -43.97 -9.54
CA PHE A 310 -10.37 -43.38 -10.73
C PHE A 310 -11.41 -42.66 -11.59
N ALA A 311 -12.54 -43.31 -11.88
CA ALA A 311 -13.58 -42.72 -12.72
C ALA A 311 -14.30 -41.53 -12.03
N ALA A 312 -14.54 -41.60 -10.72
CA ALA A 312 -15.03 -40.45 -9.96
C ALA A 312 -14.03 -39.27 -9.97
N GLU A 313 -12.73 -39.54 -9.82
CA GLU A 313 -11.67 -38.53 -9.84
C GLU A 313 -11.47 -37.92 -11.25
N VAL A 314 -11.74 -38.68 -12.32
CA VAL A 314 -11.81 -38.18 -13.72
C VAL A 314 -13.03 -37.27 -13.94
N ILE A 315 -14.20 -37.57 -13.34
CA ILE A 315 -15.35 -36.66 -13.37
C ILE A 315 -15.01 -35.36 -12.65
N ARG A 316 -14.51 -35.44 -11.41
CA ARG A 316 -14.08 -34.27 -10.62
C ARG A 316 -13.05 -33.43 -11.38
N GLN A 317 -12.14 -34.08 -12.11
CA GLN A 317 -11.19 -33.40 -12.99
C GLN A 317 -11.89 -32.65 -14.11
N SER A 318 -12.84 -33.27 -14.81
CA SER A 318 -13.57 -32.61 -15.88
C SER A 318 -14.41 -31.42 -15.40
N GLU A 319 -15.03 -31.53 -14.23
CA GLU A 319 -15.85 -30.47 -13.62
C GLU A 319 -15.00 -29.28 -13.16
N MET A 320 -13.92 -29.51 -12.40
CA MET A 320 -12.99 -28.45 -11.99
C MET A 320 -12.34 -27.76 -13.18
N VAL A 321 -11.99 -28.50 -14.24
CA VAL A 321 -11.42 -27.94 -15.48
C VAL A 321 -12.43 -27.05 -16.22
N VAL A 322 -13.72 -27.38 -16.23
CA VAL A 322 -14.77 -26.51 -16.78
C VAL A 322 -14.92 -25.25 -15.94
N ILE A 323 -15.01 -25.37 -14.60
CA ILE A 323 -15.14 -24.23 -13.68
C ILE A 323 -13.98 -23.24 -13.87
N MET A 324 -12.72 -23.72 -13.76
CA MET A 324 -11.53 -22.88 -13.93
C MET A 324 -11.49 -22.19 -15.30
N ARG A 325 -11.92 -22.86 -16.39
CA ARG A 325 -12.02 -22.22 -17.72
C ARG A 325 -13.05 -21.09 -17.72
N THR A 326 -14.24 -21.33 -17.18
CA THR A 326 -15.28 -20.30 -17.11
C THR A 326 -14.90 -19.13 -16.21
N ASP A 327 -14.14 -19.36 -15.14
CA ASP A 327 -13.59 -18.27 -14.32
C ASP A 327 -12.48 -17.52 -15.04
N ILE A 328 -11.50 -18.17 -15.68
CA ILE A 328 -10.44 -17.47 -16.43
C ILE A 328 -11.02 -16.62 -17.57
N ASP A 329 -11.93 -17.19 -18.36
CA ASP A 329 -12.57 -16.48 -19.47
C ASP A 329 -13.39 -15.28 -18.95
N ARG A 330 -14.03 -15.40 -17.77
CA ARG A 330 -14.75 -14.31 -17.07
C ARG A 330 -13.81 -13.26 -16.45
N ILE A 331 -12.73 -13.66 -15.80
CA ILE A 331 -11.71 -12.77 -15.21
C ILE A 331 -11.04 -11.96 -16.32
N GLN A 332 -10.75 -12.58 -17.47
CA GLN A 332 -10.23 -11.89 -18.65
C GLN A 332 -11.26 -10.90 -19.23
N GLN A 333 -12.55 -11.25 -19.27
CA GLN A 333 -13.61 -10.31 -19.65
C GLN A 333 -13.67 -9.12 -18.68
N GLU A 334 -13.73 -9.36 -17.37
CA GLU A 334 -13.78 -8.31 -16.34
C GLU A 334 -12.54 -7.40 -16.38
N SER A 335 -11.34 -7.96 -16.60
CA SER A 335 -10.10 -7.21 -16.81
C SER A 335 -10.17 -6.30 -18.04
N THR A 336 -10.62 -6.81 -19.18
CA THR A 336 -10.72 -6.00 -20.41
C THR A 336 -11.81 -4.92 -20.33
N THR A 337 -12.93 -5.18 -19.64
CA THR A 337 -13.93 -4.12 -19.39
C THR A 337 -13.39 -3.06 -18.42
N LEU A 338 -12.72 -3.45 -17.34
CA LEU A 338 -12.11 -2.52 -16.38
C LEU A 338 -11.05 -1.61 -17.05
N ALA A 339 -10.27 -2.15 -17.98
CA ALA A 339 -9.31 -1.36 -18.77
C ALA A 339 -10.02 -0.37 -19.70
N ALA A 340 -11.08 -0.78 -20.41
CA ALA A 340 -11.83 0.10 -21.30
C ALA A 340 -12.58 1.21 -20.55
N GLU A 341 -13.14 0.88 -19.39
CA GLU A 341 -13.82 1.79 -18.47
C GLU A 341 -12.86 2.85 -17.92
N ALA A 342 -11.73 2.42 -17.36
CA ALA A 342 -10.66 3.33 -16.93
C ALA A 342 -10.15 4.24 -18.06
N VAL A 343 -9.99 3.75 -19.29
CA VAL A 343 -9.64 4.59 -20.45
C VAL A 343 -10.73 5.63 -20.77
N SER A 344 -12.01 5.25 -20.68
CA SER A 344 -13.12 6.15 -20.99
C SER A 344 -13.29 7.27 -19.95
N GLU A 345 -13.21 6.93 -18.67
CA GLU A 345 -13.34 7.86 -17.55
C GLU A 345 -12.10 8.73 -17.35
N ALA A 346 -10.94 8.37 -17.90
CA ALA A 346 -9.70 9.13 -17.81
C ALA A 346 -9.76 10.52 -18.47
N SER A 347 -10.92 10.92 -19.00
CA SER A 347 -11.27 12.28 -19.44
C SER A 347 -11.65 13.21 -18.26
N THR A 348 -12.19 12.64 -17.18
CA THR A 348 -12.65 13.34 -15.96
C THR A 348 -12.23 12.53 -14.72
N PRO A 349 -10.92 12.45 -14.42
CA PRO A 349 -10.41 11.59 -13.36
C PRO A 349 -10.98 12.00 -12.00
N THR A 350 -11.59 11.04 -11.30
CA THR A 350 -12.22 11.27 -9.99
C THR A 350 -11.61 10.34 -8.93
N ARG A 351 -11.62 10.75 -7.65
CA ARG A 351 -11.04 9.95 -6.55
C ARG A 351 -11.89 8.74 -6.18
N GLU A 352 -13.21 8.85 -6.30
CA GLU A 352 -14.18 7.80 -6.00
C GLU A 352 -14.09 6.66 -7.03
N THR A 353 -14.08 7.00 -8.33
CA THR A 353 -13.86 6.05 -9.42
C THR A 353 -12.49 5.38 -9.34
N LEU A 354 -11.41 6.12 -9.02
CA LEU A 354 -10.10 5.48 -8.78
C LEU A 354 -10.15 4.44 -7.64
N ALA A 355 -10.88 4.71 -6.55
CA ALA A 355 -11.05 3.75 -5.47
C ALA A 355 -11.86 2.51 -5.91
N GLU A 356 -12.89 2.69 -6.72
CA GLU A 356 -13.65 1.57 -7.29
C GLU A 356 -12.79 0.74 -8.27
N LEU A 357 -12.07 1.39 -9.19
CA LEU A 357 -11.19 0.75 -10.17
C LEU A 357 -10.11 -0.08 -9.48
N LEU A 358 -9.48 0.44 -8.42
CA LEU A 358 -8.51 -0.30 -7.61
C LEU A 358 -9.16 -1.47 -6.85
N GLY A 359 -10.29 -1.24 -6.18
CA GLY A 359 -11.04 -2.30 -5.47
C GLY A 359 -11.67 -3.35 -6.40
N ARG A 360 -11.76 -3.09 -7.70
CA ARG A 360 -12.11 -4.06 -8.75
C ARG A 360 -10.87 -4.80 -9.25
N LEU A 361 -9.77 -4.09 -9.48
CA LEU A 361 -8.48 -4.69 -9.87
C LEU A 361 -8.00 -5.71 -8.83
N GLU A 362 -8.11 -5.39 -7.54
CA GLU A 362 -7.76 -6.28 -6.42
C GLU A 362 -8.63 -7.55 -6.40
N ARG A 363 -9.96 -7.42 -6.56
CA ARG A 363 -10.88 -8.58 -6.65
C ARG A 363 -10.66 -9.46 -7.89
N ILE A 364 -10.14 -8.89 -8.98
CA ILE A 364 -9.76 -9.67 -10.17
C ILE A 364 -8.42 -10.39 -9.91
N GLN A 365 -7.48 -9.75 -9.21
CA GLN A 365 -6.22 -10.38 -8.78
C GLN A 365 -6.44 -11.55 -7.82
N THR A 366 -7.25 -11.39 -6.76
CA THR A 366 -7.51 -12.51 -5.83
C THR A 366 -8.11 -13.71 -6.55
N ARG A 367 -9.05 -13.49 -7.48
CA ARG A 367 -9.66 -14.56 -8.29
C ARG A 367 -8.68 -15.25 -9.24
N VAL A 368 -7.66 -14.55 -9.76
CA VAL A 368 -6.57 -15.18 -10.53
C VAL A 368 -5.77 -16.14 -9.66
N ASP A 369 -5.55 -15.79 -8.40
CA ASP A 369 -4.77 -16.60 -7.48
C ASP A 369 -5.60 -17.73 -6.85
N ASP A 370 -6.92 -17.52 -6.61
CA ASP A 370 -7.88 -18.58 -6.27
C ASP A 370 -7.87 -19.70 -7.33
N VAL A 371 -7.91 -19.34 -8.63
CA VAL A 371 -7.84 -20.32 -9.73
C VAL A 371 -6.44 -20.96 -9.83
N GLN A 372 -5.38 -20.23 -9.47
CA GLN A 372 -4.03 -20.80 -9.40
C GLN A 372 -3.91 -21.88 -8.30
N ASP A 373 -4.61 -21.74 -7.18
CA ASP A 373 -4.65 -22.73 -6.12
C ASP A 373 -5.59 -23.91 -6.46
N GLN A 374 -6.76 -23.66 -7.07
CA GLN A 374 -7.60 -24.73 -7.63
C GLN A 374 -6.86 -25.61 -8.65
N LEU A 375 -5.90 -25.04 -9.39
CA LEU A 375 -5.05 -25.77 -10.33
C LEU A 375 -3.96 -26.61 -9.62
N ARG A 376 -3.49 -26.19 -8.44
CA ARG A 376 -2.58 -26.99 -7.60
C ARG A 376 -3.31 -28.21 -7.03
N ASP A 377 -4.54 -28.00 -6.56
CA ASP A 377 -5.44 -29.03 -6.02
C ASP A 377 -6.15 -29.87 -7.10
N LEU A 378 -5.84 -29.63 -8.38
CA LEU A 378 -6.48 -30.33 -9.49
C LEU A 378 -6.23 -31.85 -9.39
N PRO A 379 -7.27 -32.70 -9.41
CA PRO A 379 -7.18 -34.16 -9.46
C PRO A 379 -6.20 -34.66 -10.52
N ARG A 380 -5.40 -35.67 -10.13
CA ARG A 380 -4.42 -36.33 -11.02
C ARG A 380 -4.67 -37.85 -11.08
N PRO A 381 -5.82 -38.29 -11.63
CA PRO A 381 -6.23 -39.69 -11.66
C PRO A 381 -5.23 -40.55 -12.44
N ARG A 382 -4.91 -41.73 -11.90
CA ARG A 382 -4.03 -42.74 -12.50
C ARG A 382 -4.65 -44.12 -12.32
N HIS A 383 -4.50 -44.99 -13.32
CA HIS A 383 -4.98 -46.38 -13.29
C HIS A 383 -4.10 -47.22 -14.22
N SER A 384 -3.82 -48.48 -13.86
CA SER A 384 -2.97 -49.39 -14.66
C SER A 384 -3.46 -49.57 -16.09
N ALA A 385 -4.77 -49.81 -16.26
CA ALA A 385 -5.44 -49.93 -17.56
C ALA A 385 -5.48 -48.64 -18.40
N VAL A 386 -5.09 -47.46 -17.87
CA VAL A 386 -5.20 -46.17 -18.57
C VAL A 386 -3.94 -45.30 -18.36
N PRO A 387 -2.75 -45.74 -18.81
CA PRO A 387 -1.51 -44.97 -18.64
C PRO A 387 -1.60 -43.57 -19.28
N ASN A 388 -2.26 -43.47 -20.44
CA ASN A 388 -2.35 -42.22 -21.21
C ASN A 388 -3.13 -41.09 -20.48
N GLN A 389 -3.90 -41.38 -19.42
CA GLN A 389 -4.62 -40.34 -18.68
C GLN A 389 -3.66 -39.40 -17.94
N SER A 390 -2.42 -39.84 -17.63
CA SER A 390 -1.41 -38.94 -17.03
C SER A 390 -0.90 -37.90 -18.02
N GLU A 391 -0.73 -38.27 -19.29
CA GLU A 391 -0.34 -37.36 -20.37
C GLU A 391 -1.47 -36.37 -20.68
N HIS A 392 -2.72 -36.86 -20.76
CA HIS A 392 -3.89 -35.99 -20.92
C HIS A 392 -4.04 -35.00 -19.75
N THR A 393 -3.82 -35.45 -18.51
CA THR A 393 -3.82 -34.58 -17.32
C THR A 393 -2.74 -33.49 -17.42
N ALA A 394 -1.52 -33.83 -17.85
CA ALA A 394 -0.46 -32.85 -18.04
C ALA A 394 -0.80 -31.82 -19.13
N SER A 395 -1.43 -32.26 -20.23
CA SER A 395 -1.92 -31.39 -21.31
C SER A 395 -3.03 -30.43 -20.84
N LEU A 396 -3.98 -30.91 -20.03
CA LEU A 396 -5.02 -30.06 -19.43
C LEU A 396 -4.43 -28.99 -18.49
N VAL A 397 -3.45 -29.36 -17.65
CA VAL A 397 -2.74 -28.41 -16.78
C VAL A 397 -2.03 -27.36 -17.63
N ALA A 398 -1.28 -27.77 -18.65
CA ALA A 398 -0.56 -26.84 -19.53
C ALA A 398 -1.49 -25.88 -20.29
N GLU A 399 -2.69 -26.31 -20.73
CA GLU A 399 -3.69 -25.39 -21.32
C GLU A 399 -4.15 -24.34 -20.30
N ILE A 400 -4.44 -24.74 -19.06
CA ILE A 400 -4.91 -23.83 -18.00
C ILE A 400 -3.78 -22.86 -17.57
N GLU A 401 -2.55 -23.34 -17.40
CA GLU A 401 -1.38 -22.49 -17.11
C GLU A 401 -1.15 -21.46 -18.22
N THR A 402 -1.28 -21.87 -19.49
CA THR A 402 -1.20 -20.97 -20.65
C THR A 402 -2.29 -19.89 -20.61
N ARG A 403 -3.55 -20.28 -20.37
CA ARG A 403 -4.66 -19.32 -20.20
C ARG A 403 -4.46 -18.37 -19.02
N LEU A 404 -4.05 -18.89 -17.85
CA LEU A 404 -3.74 -18.08 -16.66
C LEU A 404 -2.60 -17.08 -16.93
N SER A 405 -1.57 -17.45 -17.70
CA SER A 405 -0.50 -16.54 -18.08
C SER A 405 -1.00 -15.39 -18.98
N SER A 406 -1.91 -15.69 -19.93
CA SER A 406 -2.58 -14.68 -20.77
C SER A 406 -3.50 -13.77 -19.94
N CYS A 407 -4.21 -14.34 -18.97
CA CYS A 407 -5.08 -13.61 -18.06
C CYS A 407 -4.27 -12.65 -17.16
N ARG A 408 -3.16 -13.12 -16.56
CA ARG A 408 -2.21 -12.30 -15.81
C ARG A 408 -1.60 -11.18 -16.66
N LYS A 409 -1.32 -11.42 -17.95
CA LYS A 409 -0.87 -10.37 -18.87
C LYS A 409 -1.93 -9.30 -19.09
N SER A 410 -3.18 -9.68 -19.35
CA SER A 410 -4.33 -8.75 -19.45
C SER A 410 -4.51 -7.94 -18.16
N LEU A 411 -4.34 -8.58 -16.99
CA LEU A 411 -4.45 -7.94 -15.69
C LEU A 411 -3.31 -6.93 -15.43
N ALA A 412 -2.08 -7.26 -15.83
CA ALA A 412 -0.94 -6.32 -15.78
C ALA A 412 -1.14 -5.12 -16.72
N GLU A 413 -1.67 -5.34 -17.92
CA GLU A 413 -2.04 -4.27 -18.86
C GLU A 413 -3.17 -3.38 -18.28
N THR A 414 -4.16 -3.97 -17.62
CA THR A 414 -5.24 -3.26 -16.91
C THR A 414 -4.69 -2.45 -15.73
N SER A 415 -3.79 -3.03 -14.95
CA SER A 415 -3.13 -2.36 -13.81
C SER A 415 -2.32 -1.14 -14.26
N ALA A 416 -1.59 -1.25 -15.37
CA ALA A 416 -0.88 -0.12 -15.97
C ALA A 416 -1.84 1.01 -16.41
N VAL A 417 -3.01 0.68 -16.97
CA VAL A 417 -4.05 1.66 -17.31
C VAL A 417 -4.61 2.36 -16.06
N VAL A 418 -4.91 1.63 -14.99
CA VAL A 418 -5.39 2.21 -13.71
C VAL A 418 -4.30 3.05 -13.05
N HIS A 419 -3.02 2.69 -13.19
CA HIS A 419 -1.90 3.53 -12.73
C HIS A 419 -1.80 4.85 -13.51
N ILE A 420 -2.00 4.82 -14.84
CA ILE A 420 -2.06 6.03 -15.67
C ILE A 420 -3.27 6.90 -15.28
N TYR A 421 -4.43 6.29 -14.96
CA TYR A 421 -5.59 7.01 -14.43
C TYR A 421 -5.25 7.75 -13.13
N ARG A 422 -4.61 7.06 -12.19
CA ARG A 422 -4.14 7.67 -10.94
C ARG A 422 -3.20 8.84 -11.19
N GLN A 423 -2.22 8.68 -12.08
CA GLN A 423 -1.31 9.77 -12.45
C GLN A 423 -2.04 10.97 -13.07
N ARG A 424 -3.14 10.77 -13.79
CA ARG A 424 -4.00 11.89 -14.27
C ARG A 424 -4.71 12.59 -13.11
N LEU A 425 -5.26 11.85 -12.16
CA LEU A 425 -5.92 12.42 -10.97
C LEU A 425 -4.93 13.25 -10.13
N ASP A 426 -3.77 12.66 -9.82
CA ASP A 426 -2.74 13.29 -8.98
C ASP A 426 -2.22 14.59 -9.64
N VAL A 427 -1.98 14.58 -10.97
CA VAL A 427 -1.55 15.80 -11.71
C VAL A 427 -2.69 16.81 -11.92
N SER A 428 -3.95 16.37 -12.10
CA SER A 428 -5.09 17.30 -12.21
C SER A 428 -5.33 18.05 -10.90
N THR A 429 -5.30 17.33 -9.77
CA THR A 429 -5.52 17.92 -8.44
C THR A 429 -4.36 18.85 -8.03
N GLU A 430 -3.09 18.53 -8.34
CA GLU A 430 -2.00 19.49 -8.12
C GLU A 430 -2.12 20.72 -9.03
N LEU A 431 -2.57 20.55 -10.29
CA LEU A 431 -2.79 21.66 -11.22
C LEU A 431 -3.93 22.58 -10.76
N GLU A 432 -5.04 22.03 -10.27
CA GLU A 432 -6.16 22.81 -9.72
C GLU A 432 -5.75 23.58 -8.46
N ALA A 433 -5.01 22.95 -7.55
CA ALA A 433 -4.43 23.61 -6.38
C ALA A 433 -3.47 24.74 -6.80
N LEU A 434 -2.58 24.50 -7.76
CA LEU A 434 -1.65 25.51 -8.25
C LEU A 434 -2.36 26.66 -8.99
N LEU A 435 -3.44 26.38 -9.74
CA LEU A 435 -4.27 27.42 -10.34
C LEU A 435 -4.92 28.32 -9.28
N LEU A 436 -5.27 27.78 -8.11
CA LEU A 436 -5.77 28.57 -6.98
C LEU A 436 -4.64 29.39 -6.34
N GLU A 437 -3.51 28.76 -5.98
CA GLU A 437 -2.31 29.44 -5.43
C GLU A 437 -1.88 30.63 -6.32
N MET A 438 -1.89 30.44 -7.64
CA MET A 438 -1.49 31.46 -8.62
C MET A 438 -2.51 32.59 -8.77
N ARG A 439 -3.82 32.31 -8.63
CA ARG A 439 -4.86 33.35 -8.58
C ARG A 439 -4.71 34.17 -7.31
N GLU A 440 -4.59 33.53 -6.15
CA GLU A 440 -4.37 34.23 -4.86
C GLU A 440 -3.07 35.03 -4.83
N SER A 441 -2.02 34.58 -5.53
CA SER A 441 -0.77 35.31 -5.70
C SER A 441 -0.93 36.52 -6.64
N SER A 442 -1.68 36.37 -7.74
CA SER A 442 -2.03 37.49 -8.62
C SER A 442 -2.86 38.55 -7.86
N ASP A 443 -3.90 38.12 -7.13
CA ASP A 443 -4.75 38.98 -6.32
C ASP A 443 -3.99 39.71 -5.19
N ARG A 444 -2.93 39.10 -4.66
CA ARG A 444 -2.02 39.74 -3.69
C ARG A 444 -1.16 40.82 -4.34
N LEU A 445 -0.51 40.50 -5.46
CA LEU A 445 0.26 41.48 -6.22
C LEU A 445 -0.63 42.65 -6.69
N GLU A 446 -1.85 42.40 -7.16
CA GLU A 446 -2.78 43.47 -7.54
C GLU A 446 -3.24 44.34 -6.36
N LYS A 447 -3.37 43.79 -5.14
CA LYS A 447 -3.62 44.59 -3.94
C LYS A 447 -2.41 45.46 -3.58
N LEU A 448 -1.20 44.91 -3.63
CA LEU A 448 0.03 45.70 -3.45
C LEU A 448 0.19 46.77 -4.54
N PHE A 449 -0.31 46.54 -5.76
CA PHE A 449 -0.34 47.56 -6.83
C PHE A 449 -1.43 48.60 -6.62
N ALA A 450 -2.57 48.24 -6.04
CA ALA A 450 -3.59 49.21 -5.64
C ALA A 450 -3.06 50.12 -4.50
N GLU A 451 -2.36 49.54 -3.52
CA GLU A 451 -1.73 50.27 -2.42
C GLU A 451 -0.58 51.18 -2.90
N SER A 452 0.35 50.65 -3.71
CA SER A 452 1.45 51.42 -4.30
C SER A 452 0.97 52.43 -5.35
N GLY A 453 -0.05 52.07 -6.13
CA GLY A 453 -0.64 52.91 -7.18
C GLY A 453 -1.49 54.04 -6.63
N SER A 454 -2.18 53.83 -5.50
CA SER A 454 -2.91 54.90 -4.80
C SER A 454 -1.98 56.02 -4.31
N LEU A 455 -0.69 55.75 -4.11
CA LEU A 455 0.31 56.78 -3.75
C LEU A 455 0.70 57.69 -4.94
N ASN A 456 0.40 57.32 -6.19
CA ASN A 456 0.39 58.29 -7.29
C ASN A 456 -0.72 59.32 -7.14
N GLY A 457 -1.82 58.97 -6.45
CA GLY A 457 -2.82 59.89 -5.92
C GLY A 457 -2.34 60.65 -4.68
N ARG A 458 -1.10 61.17 -4.75
CA ARG A 458 -0.37 61.91 -3.70
C ARG A 458 -1.29 62.68 -2.73
N PRO A 459 -1.37 62.31 -1.44
CA PRO A 459 -0.99 63.27 -0.42
C PRO A 459 0.43 63.71 -0.79
N SER A 460 0.61 64.95 -1.23
CA SER A 460 1.92 65.36 -1.71
C SER A 460 2.91 65.26 -0.56
N CYS A 461 4.02 64.54 -0.77
CA CYS A 461 5.19 64.61 0.09
C CYS A 461 5.96 65.93 -0.11
N ASP A 462 5.20 67.01 -0.29
CA ASP A 462 5.40 68.25 0.45
C ASP A 462 5.29 67.96 1.96
N LEU A 463 6.24 67.17 2.45
CA LEU A 463 6.88 67.40 3.73
C LEU A 463 7.47 68.81 3.64
N GLN A 464 6.61 69.81 3.81
CA GLN A 464 7.01 71.17 4.12
C GLN A 464 7.81 71.03 5.41
N LEU A 465 9.14 71.06 5.26
CA LEU A 465 10.05 71.14 6.39
C LEU A 465 9.60 72.37 7.17
N PRO A 466 9.10 72.21 8.42
CA PRO A 466 8.49 73.32 9.13
C PRO A 466 9.51 74.45 9.25
N ASP A 467 9.01 75.69 9.17
CA ASP A 467 9.84 76.89 9.18
C ASP A 467 10.87 76.87 10.32
N ASN A 468 12.00 77.54 10.09
CA ASN A 468 13.36 77.27 10.60
C ASN A 468 13.61 77.30 12.13
N ASP A 469 12.57 77.13 12.95
CA ASP A 469 12.61 76.90 14.39
C ASP A 469 13.50 75.70 14.74
N SER A 470 14.63 75.99 15.38
CA SER A 470 15.66 75.03 15.81
C SER A 470 15.17 73.95 16.79
N ARG A 471 13.92 74.01 17.24
CA ARG A 471 13.27 72.98 18.08
C ARG A 471 12.51 71.91 17.30
N GLN A 472 12.22 72.11 16.01
CA GLN A 472 11.46 71.15 15.20
C GLN A 472 12.33 70.13 14.44
N VAL A 473 13.66 70.30 14.45
CA VAL A 473 14.60 69.40 13.75
C VAL A 473 14.44 67.93 14.16
N SER A 474 14.17 67.66 15.44
CA SER A 474 13.94 66.29 15.94
C SER A 474 12.68 65.61 15.40
N SER A 475 11.66 66.37 14.94
CA SER A 475 10.44 65.78 14.38
C SER A 475 10.63 65.39 12.91
N THR A 476 11.36 66.18 12.12
CA THR A 476 11.64 65.86 10.70
C THR A 476 12.47 64.60 10.58
N ARG A 477 13.53 64.45 11.40
CA ARG A 477 14.32 63.21 11.52
C ARG A 477 13.44 61.99 11.82
N ARG A 478 12.45 62.13 12.72
CA ARG A 478 11.52 61.06 13.05
C ARG A 478 10.62 60.69 11.86
N LEU A 479 10.08 61.68 11.15
CA LEU A 479 9.24 61.44 9.96
C LEU A 479 10.02 60.75 8.83
N PHE A 480 11.28 61.13 8.58
CA PHE A 480 12.12 60.43 7.60
C PHE A 480 12.42 58.98 8.01
N ALA A 481 12.64 58.71 9.30
CA ALA A 481 12.85 57.34 9.81
C ALA A 481 11.58 56.48 9.73
N GLU A 482 10.42 57.02 10.12
CA GLU A 482 9.11 56.34 10.02
C GLU A 482 8.74 56.06 8.55
N HIS A 483 9.05 56.98 7.64
CA HIS A 483 8.87 56.78 6.20
C HIS A 483 9.84 55.75 5.62
N ALA A 484 11.12 55.77 5.98
CA ALA A 484 12.10 54.77 5.57
C ALA A 484 11.71 53.35 6.01
N ALA A 485 11.20 53.20 7.24
CA ALA A 485 10.68 51.93 7.76
C ALA A 485 9.39 51.49 7.03
N ALA A 486 8.51 52.43 6.65
CA ALA A 486 7.33 52.13 5.84
C ALA A 486 7.69 51.69 4.41
N CYS A 487 8.78 52.19 3.83
CA CYS A 487 9.33 51.69 2.56
C CYS A 487 10.04 50.33 2.74
N GLU A 488 10.77 50.11 3.84
CA GLU A 488 11.42 48.82 4.16
C GLU A 488 10.41 47.68 4.37
N SER A 489 9.31 47.94 5.06
CA SER A 489 8.21 46.99 5.23
C SER A 489 7.56 46.62 3.89
N ARG A 490 7.23 47.63 3.06
CA ARG A 490 6.61 47.41 1.74
C ARG A 490 7.54 46.73 0.73
N THR A 491 8.82 47.14 0.66
CA THR A 491 9.82 46.48 -0.21
C THR A 491 10.07 45.03 0.21
N SER A 492 10.08 44.76 1.52
CA SER A 492 10.22 43.40 2.06
C SER A 492 9.02 42.52 1.69
N SER A 493 7.79 42.99 1.93
CA SER A 493 6.54 42.29 1.58
C SER A 493 6.40 42.05 0.06
N LEU A 494 6.71 43.06 -0.75
CA LEU A 494 6.70 42.95 -2.21
C LEU A 494 7.80 42.01 -2.72
N SER A 495 8.98 41.99 -2.10
CA SER A 495 10.06 41.06 -2.44
C SER A 495 9.69 39.61 -2.14
N THR A 496 9.08 39.33 -0.98
CA THR A 496 8.62 37.96 -0.65
C THR A 496 7.53 37.48 -1.60
N ASP A 497 6.55 38.33 -1.92
CA ASP A 497 5.45 37.96 -2.83
C ASP A 497 5.94 37.80 -4.28
N VAL A 498 6.90 38.61 -4.73
CA VAL A 498 7.57 38.44 -6.03
C VAL A 498 8.33 37.12 -6.11
N LEU A 499 9.10 36.76 -5.08
CA LEU A 499 9.84 35.49 -5.04
C LEU A 499 8.88 34.29 -5.02
N GLN A 500 7.82 34.32 -4.20
CA GLN A 500 6.79 33.28 -4.19
C GLN A 500 6.13 33.15 -5.57
N ALA A 501 5.72 34.24 -6.20
CA ALA A 501 5.09 34.24 -7.51
C ALA A 501 6.02 33.72 -8.63
N GLN A 502 7.33 34.01 -8.56
CA GLN A 502 8.33 33.43 -9.46
C GLN A 502 8.44 31.91 -9.29
N ASP A 503 8.43 31.39 -8.07
CA ASP A 503 8.49 29.94 -7.81
C ASP A 503 7.21 29.21 -8.20
N LEU A 504 6.04 29.82 -8.00
CA LEU A 504 4.76 29.33 -8.56
C LEU A 504 4.84 29.23 -10.09
N CYS A 505 5.44 30.21 -10.76
CA CYS A 505 5.65 30.16 -12.21
C CYS A 505 6.63 29.05 -12.65
N LYS A 506 7.66 28.75 -11.86
CA LYS A 506 8.56 27.61 -12.10
C LYS A 506 7.85 26.27 -11.89
N ARG A 507 7.02 26.13 -10.85
CA ARG A 507 6.17 24.95 -10.57
C ARG A 507 5.15 24.73 -11.70
N ALA A 508 4.51 25.80 -12.17
CA ALA A 508 3.57 25.74 -13.30
C ALA A 508 4.23 25.23 -14.59
N ALA A 509 5.45 25.65 -14.90
CA ALA A 509 6.19 25.15 -16.05
C ALA A 509 6.50 23.63 -15.95
N ARG A 510 6.76 23.11 -14.74
CA ARG A 510 6.93 21.67 -14.50
C ARG A 510 5.61 20.91 -14.67
N LEU A 511 4.51 21.38 -14.07
CA LEU A 511 3.20 20.73 -14.20
C LEU A 511 2.63 20.78 -15.62
N VAL A 512 2.91 21.82 -16.42
CA VAL A 512 2.55 21.84 -17.85
C VAL A 512 3.21 20.71 -18.64
N ASN A 513 4.40 20.25 -18.22
CA ASN A 513 5.07 19.10 -18.82
C ASN A 513 4.50 17.79 -18.28
N ALA A 514 4.40 17.61 -16.96
CA ALA A 514 3.78 16.41 -16.37
C ALA A 514 2.36 16.15 -16.94
N ALA A 515 1.52 17.19 -17.03
CA ALA A 515 0.19 17.10 -17.60
C ALA A 515 0.19 16.82 -19.12
N ARG A 516 1.27 17.16 -19.85
CA ARG A 516 1.45 16.71 -21.24
C ARG A 516 1.72 15.21 -21.27
N ASP A 517 2.59 14.72 -20.40
CA ASP A 517 3.09 13.35 -20.44
C ASP A 517 2.00 12.34 -20.06
N VAL A 518 1.14 12.64 -19.08
CA VAL A 518 -0.06 11.81 -18.80
C VAL A 518 -1.23 12.04 -19.78
N ASN A 519 -1.07 12.93 -20.77
CA ASN A 519 -2.11 13.34 -21.74
C ASN A 519 -3.40 13.89 -21.10
N LEU A 520 -3.28 14.80 -20.13
CA LEU A 520 -4.42 15.62 -19.66
C LEU A 520 -4.92 16.57 -20.75
N ASP A 521 -6.14 17.08 -20.62
CA ASP A 521 -6.76 17.88 -21.67
C ASP A 521 -5.97 19.16 -22.02
N ILE A 522 -6.13 19.62 -23.27
CA ILE A 522 -5.50 20.80 -23.81
C ILE A 522 -6.08 22.08 -23.18
N SER A 523 -7.37 22.13 -22.82
CA SER A 523 -7.97 23.33 -22.19
C SER A 523 -7.33 23.63 -20.84
N ILE A 524 -7.32 22.66 -19.93
CA ILE A 524 -6.71 22.73 -18.59
C ILE A 524 -5.24 23.18 -18.67
N ARG A 525 -4.47 22.63 -19.61
CA ARG A 525 -3.07 23.01 -19.84
C ARG A 525 -2.91 24.40 -20.46
N GLN A 526 -3.87 24.88 -21.25
CA GLN A 526 -3.88 26.29 -21.68
C GLN A 526 -4.24 27.23 -20.55
N ASP A 527 -5.16 26.86 -19.66
CA ASP A 527 -5.60 27.69 -18.54
C ASP A 527 -4.44 27.93 -17.56
N LEU A 528 -3.68 26.88 -17.20
CA LEU A 528 -2.45 27.01 -16.41
C LEU A 528 -1.38 27.89 -17.13
N ARG A 529 -1.26 27.79 -18.46
CA ARG A 529 -0.37 28.66 -19.24
C ARG A 529 -0.82 30.13 -19.24
N ARG A 530 -2.12 30.39 -19.38
CA ARG A 530 -2.70 31.75 -19.32
C ARG A 530 -2.52 32.36 -17.93
N ALA A 531 -2.79 31.59 -16.86
CA ALA A 531 -2.51 32.00 -15.49
C ALA A 531 -1.00 32.26 -15.26
N SER A 532 -0.12 31.40 -15.77
CA SER A 532 1.34 31.58 -15.63
C SER A 532 1.90 32.76 -16.42
N ASN A 533 1.33 33.08 -17.58
CA ASN A 533 1.68 34.28 -18.33
C ASN A 533 1.20 35.55 -17.59
N SER A 534 -0.06 35.58 -17.16
CA SER A 534 -0.62 36.69 -16.36
C SER A 534 0.19 36.93 -15.09
N LEU A 535 0.51 35.87 -14.33
CA LEU A 535 1.33 36.00 -13.12
C LEU A 535 2.76 36.45 -13.43
N ARG A 536 3.36 36.05 -14.57
CA ARG A 536 4.67 36.57 -15.02
C ARG A 536 4.61 38.05 -15.44
N GLU A 537 3.53 38.50 -16.06
CA GLU A 537 3.31 39.92 -16.38
C GLU A 537 3.18 40.75 -15.09
N LYS A 538 2.40 40.27 -14.11
CA LYS A 538 2.30 40.88 -12.77
C LYS A 538 3.63 40.84 -12.02
N VAL A 539 4.39 39.75 -12.05
CA VAL A 539 5.73 39.67 -11.46
C VAL A 539 6.70 40.67 -12.09
N ALA A 540 6.64 40.89 -13.41
CA ALA A 540 7.47 41.89 -14.08
C ALA A 540 7.05 43.33 -13.73
N GLU A 541 5.76 43.59 -13.52
CA GLU A 541 5.24 44.86 -13.00
C GLU A 541 5.68 45.09 -11.54
N ALA A 542 5.51 44.10 -10.67
CA ALA A 542 5.94 44.10 -9.28
C ALA A 542 7.45 44.32 -9.13
N SER A 543 8.27 43.70 -10.00
CA SER A 543 9.73 43.85 -9.96
C SER A 543 10.15 45.30 -10.24
N ARG A 544 9.50 45.99 -11.19
CA ARG A 544 9.75 47.42 -11.46
C ARG A 544 9.31 48.31 -10.31
N ILE A 545 8.19 47.99 -9.66
CA ILE A 545 7.71 48.71 -8.47
C ILE A 545 8.66 48.49 -7.30
N LEU A 546 9.20 47.28 -7.14
CA LEU A 546 10.21 46.95 -6.14
C LEU A 546 11.52 47.71 -6.39
N GLU A 547 12.06 47.68 -7.61
CA GLU A 547 13.23 48.46 -8.04
C GLU A 547 13.05 49.96 -7.78
N TRP A 548 11.84 50.48 -8.01
CA TRP A 548 11.51 51.89 -7.76
C TRP A 548 11.40 52.22 -6.26
N GLU A 549 10.70 51.40 -5.45
CA GLU A 549 10.61 51.57 -4.00
C GLU A 549 11.96 51.36 -3.28
N THR A 550 12.83 50.44 -3.76
CA THR A 550 14.19 50.30 -3.21
C THR A 550 15.04 51.52 -3.54
N ALA A 551 15.05 51.99 -4.79
CA ALA A 551 15.75 53.21 -5.16
C ALA A 551 15.15 54.47 -4.48
N HIS A 552 13.87 54.45 -4.12
CA HIS A 552 13.24 55.49 -3.32
C HIS A 552 13.70 55.42 -1.85
N ARG A 553 13.70 54.23 -1.25
CA ARG A 553 14.20 53.98 0.11
C ARG A 553 15.65 54.39 0.28
N GLU A 554 16.52 54.01 -0.66
CA GLU A 554 17.94 54.39 -0.66
C GLU A 554 18.10 55.91 -0.61
N ARG A 555 17.39 56.65 -1.49
CA ARG A 555 17.39 58.12 -1.49
C ARG A 555 16.82 58.71 -0.19
N VAL A 556 15.78 58.11 0.40
CA VAL A 556 15.22 58.57 1.70
C VAL A 556 16.24 58.35 2.83
N VAL A 557 16.97 57.23 2.83
CA VAL A 557 18.06 56.95 3.77
C VAL A 557 19.23 57.93 3.56
N GLU A 558 19.66 58.17 2.32
CA GLU A 558 20.71 59.15 1.98
C GLU A 558 20.33 60.58 2.40
N LEU A 559 19.09 61.02 2.15
CA LEU A 559 18.57 62.31 2.61
C LEU A 559 18.54 62.41 4.15
N SER A 560 18.19 61.32 4.84
CA SER A 560 18.25 61.27 6.32
C SER A 560 19.70 61.33 6.85
N ALA A 561 20.66 60.71 6.16
CA ALA A 561 22.07 60.78 6.49
C ALA A 561 22.67 62.17 6.20
N TRP A 562 22.20 62.84 5.14
CA TRP A 562 22.58 64.21 4.82
C TRP A 562 22.02 65.22 5.84
N LEU A 563 20.76 65.03 6.29
CA LEU A 563 20.18 65.76 7.41
C LEU A 563 21.01 65.60 8.69
N LEU A 564 21.41 64.37 9.05
CA LEU A 564 22.28 64.11 10.21
C LEU A 564 23.66 64.76 10.08
N SER A 565 24.25 64.77 8.87
CA SER A 565 25.48 65.53 8.58
C SER A 565 25.28 67.03 8.81
N LEU A 566 24.16 67.58 8.37
CA LEU A 566 23.83 69.01 8.45
C LEU A 566 23.52 69.43 9.90
N GLU A 567 22.80 68.59 10.67
CA GLU A 567 22.60 68.70 12.12
C GLU A 567 23.94 68.74 12.86
N ARG A 568 24.86 67.81 12.55
CA ARG A 568 26.19 67.76 13.17
C ARG A 568 27.01 69.03 12.86
N CYS A 569 26.93 69.54 11.64
CA CYS A 569 27.59 70.80 11.28
C CYS A 569 26.96 72.00 11.99
N GLN A 570 25.62 72.05 12.13
CA GLN A 570 24.92 73.09 12.89
C GLN A 570 25.34 73.11 14.37
N ALA A 571 25.58 71.94 14.97
CA ALA A 571 26.10 71.81 16.34
C ALA A 571 27.56 72.31 16.45
N LEU A 572 28.47 71.81 15.59
CA LEU A 572 29.88 72.24 15.58
C LEU A 572 30.04 73.75 15.33
N LEU A 573 29.18 74.33 14.48
CA LEU A 573 29.19 75.78 14.23
C LEU A 573 28.66 76.60 15.41
N ALA A 574 27.67 76.09 16.16
CA ALA A 574 27.23 76.75 17.39
C ALA A 574 28.29 76.67 18.51
N GLU A 575 29.00 75.55 18.61
CA GLU A 575 30.13 75.36 19.52
C GLU A 575 31.29 76.31 19.19
N ALA A 576 31.67 76.40 17.91
CA ALA A 576 32.66 77.35 17.42
C ALA A 576 32.23 78.83 17.59
N GLU A 577 30.95 79.15 17.45
CA GLU A 577 30.43 80.49 17.71
C GLU A 577 30.50 80.86 19.20
N SER A 578 30.42 79.90 20.12
CA SER A 578 30.72 80.15 21.55
C SER A 578 32.22 80.30 21.76
N SER A 579 33.02 79.33 21.31
CA SER A 579 34.47 79.33 21.54
C SER A 579 35.17 80.56 20.95
N THR A 580 34.85 80.97 19.72
CA THR A 580 35.40 82.19 19.12
C THR A 580 34.85 83.48 19.72
N ARG A 581 33.66 83.47 20.36
CA ARG A 581 33.18 84.62 21.16
C ARG A 581 33.98 84.74 22.45
N GLU A 582 34.21 83.63 23.14
CA GLU A 582 34.96 83.57 24.41
C GLU A 582 36.44 83.92 24.19
N GLN A 583 37.08 83.32 23.18
CA GLN A 583 38.46 83.66 22.79
C GLN A 583 38.61 85.13 22.38
N LEU A 584 37.66 85.71 21.63
CA LEU A 584 37.69 87.15 21.32
C LEU A 584 37.57 88.03 22.58
N GLN A 585 36.83 87.60 23.62
CA GLN A 585 36.77 88.33 24.89
C GLN A 585 38.03 88.19 25.75
N LEU A 586 38.85 87.15 25.53
CA LEU A 586 40.13 86.92 26.19
C LEU A 586 41.30 87.59 25.46
N ALA A 587 41.27 87.64 24.13
CA ALA A 587 42.30 88.24 23.27
C ALA A 587 42.34 89.79 23.29
N LEU A 588 41.36 90.42 23.94
CA LEU A 588 41.25 91.88 24.07
C LEU A 588 42.02 92.37 25.31
N TRP A 589 43.09 93.14 25.08
CA TRP A 589 44.05 93.63 26.09
C TRP A 589 43.38 94.29 27.30
N ARG A 590 43.80 93.93 28.51
CA ARG A 590 43.30 94.55 29.76
C ARG A 590 44.46 95.01 30.64
N GLU A 591 44.29 96.18 31.21
CA GLU A 591 45.28 96.77 32.11
C GLU A 591 45.46 95.91 33.38
N GLY A 592 46.71 95.59 33.70
CA GLY A 592 47.07 94.79 34.87
C GLY A 592 47.08 93.26 34.68
N THR A 593 46.52 92.74 33.58
CA THR A 593 46.77 91.35 33.16
C THR A 593 47.91 91.32 32.15
N ALA A 594 49.12 91.00 32.62
CA ALA A 594 50.15 90.48 31.72
C ALA A 594 49.63 89.14 31.19
N ALA A 595 49.43 89.04 29.88
CA ALA A 595 48.90 87.82 29.30
C ALA A 595 49.99 86.75 29.32
N VAL A 596 49.73 85.61 29.97
CA VAL A 596 50.54 84.40 29.76
C VAL A 596 50.14 83.85 28.39
N ILE A 597 50.71 84.45 27.36
CA ILE A 597 50.67 83.94 25.99
C ILE A 597 51.72 82.83 25.93
N ASP A 598 51.32 81.61 26.31
CA ASP A 598 52.11 80.41 26.04
C ASP A 598 52.16 80.21 24.51
N ASP A 599 53.21 80.74 23.88
CA ASP A 599 53.40 80.77 22.41
C ASP A 599 53.46 79.37 21.73
N ASP A 600 53.38 78.29 22.51
CA ASP A 600 53.40 76.88 22.06
C ASP A 600 51.99 76.24 22.01
N ASP A 601 50.97 76.80 22.67
CA ASP A 601 49.61 76.24 22.65
C ASP A 601 48.80 76.80 21.47
N GLY A 602 48.96 76.16 20.31
CA GLY A 602 48.31 76.52 19.04
C GLY A 602 46.79 76.59 19.16
N GLY A 603 46.27 77.80 19.37
CA GLY A 603 45.01 78.07 20.08
C GLY A 603 43.79 77.23 19.70
N ALA A 604 43.00 76.90 20.72
CA ALA A 604 41.88 75.93 20.69
C ALA A 604 40.79 76.15 19.62
N ALA A 605 40.72 77.31 18.94
CA ALA A 605 39.87 77.48 17.76
C ALA A 605 40.38 76.72 16.52
N ALA A 606 41.70 76.54 16.37
CA ALA A 606 42.29 75.85 15.21
C ALA A 606 41.77 74.41 15.00
N PRO A 607 41.75 73.51 16.01
CA PRO A 607 41.17 72.17 15.84
C PRO A 607 39.66 72.19 15.59
N VAL A 608 38.92 73.16 16.15
CA VAL A 608 37.47 73.31 15.91
C VAL A 608 37.19 73.76 14.48
N MET A 609 37.95 74.73 13.96
CA MET A 609 37.86 75.16 12.56
C MET A 609 38.26 74.04 11.59
N ALA A 610 39.27 73.24 11.90
CA ALA A 610 39.61 72.04 11.11
C ALA A 610 38.49 70.97 11.16
N SER A 611 37.80 70.82 12.30
CA SER A 611 36.63 69.93 12.41
C SER A 611 35.41 70.46 11.64
N ILE A 612 35.27 71.78 11.50
CA ILE A 612 34.27 72.41 10.63
C ILE A 612 34.63 72.21 9.17
N ASP A 613 35.85 72.52 8.74
CA ASP A 613 36.26 72.44 7.34
C ASP A 613 36.21 71.00 6.80
N THR A 614 36.54 70.00 7.62
CA THR A 614 36.35 68.58 7.26
C THR A 614 34.88 68.16 7.18
N ALA A 615 34.00 68.67 8.06
CA ALA A 615 32.57 68.39 8.02
C ALA A 615 31.85 69.11 6.86
N LEU A 616 32.32 70.31 6.48
CA LEU A 616 31.88 71.04 5.28
C LEU A 616 32.34 70.35 4.00
N ALA A 617 33.57 69.80 3.97
CA ALA A 617 34.04 69.01 2.84
C ALA A 617 33.13 67.79 2.59
N ASP A 618 32.80 67.04 3.64
CA ASP A 618 31.84 65.92 3.62
C ASP A 618 30.43 66.37 3.16
N LEU A 619 29.90 67.47 3.71
CA LEU A 619 28.64 68.06 3.22
C LEU A 619 28.71 68.48 1.74
N SER A 620 29.83 68.99 1.26
CA SER A 620 30.00 69.45 -0.13
C SER A 620 30.08 68.28 -1.11
N ALA A 621 30.72 67.18 -0.74
CA ALA A 621 30.73 65.94 -1.52
C ALA A 621 29.32 65.35 -1.61
N LYS A 622 28.57 65.34 -0.49
CA LYS A 622 27.15 64.94 -0.46
C LYS A 622 26.27 65.86 -1.32
N ARG A 623 26.50 67.19 -1.30
CA ARG A 623 25.81 68.17 -2.17
C ARG A 623 26.03 67.89 -3.65
N GLN A 624 27.25 67.50 -4.06
CA GLN A 624 27.55 67.09 -5.44
C GLN A 624 26.83 65.79 -5.82
N LEU A 625 26.90 64.76 -4.97
CA LEU A 625 26.21 63.48 -5.18
C LEU A 625 24.70 63.67 -5.39
N VAL A 626 24.05 64.43 -4.51
CA VAL A 626 22.60 64.73 -4.58
C VAL A 626 22.26 65.57 -5.82
N ALA A 627 23.13 66.48 -6.26
CA ALA A 627 22.95 67.25 -7.49
C ALA A 627 23.07 66.40 -8.77
N GLU A 628 23.81 65.30 -8.74
CA GLU A 628 23.88 64.33 -9.84
C GLU A 628 22.69 63.36 -9.81
N GLN A 629 22.35 62.81 -8.64
CA GLN A 629 21.18 61.94 -8.45
C GLN A 629 19.86 62.62 -8.84
N SER A 630 19.68 63.90 -8.49
CA SER A 630 18.46 64.67 -8.83
C SER A 630 18.33 64.99 -10.32
N ARG A 631 19.42 64.94 -11.10
CA ARG A 631 19.35 64.92 -12.57
C ARG A 631 18.96 63.56 -13.14
N ALA A 632 19.30 62.47 -12.45
CA ALA A 632 19.02 61.11 -12.90
C ALA A 632 17.56 60.69 -12.69
N ALA A 633 16.89 61.15 -11.64
CA ALA A 633 15.45 60.88 -11.42
C ALA A 633 14.75 61.97 -10.59
N PRO A 634 13.68 62.62 -11.09
CA PRO A 634 12.98 63.73 -10.42
C PRO A 634 12.00 63.27 -9.32
N CYS A 635 12.31 62.19 -8.60
CA CYS A 635 11.38 61.54 -7.67
C CYS A 635 11.33 62.19 -6.27
N ALA A 636 12.45 62.79 -5.83
CA ALA A 636 12.48 63.52 -4.57
C ALA A 636 11.70 64.84 -4.70
N GLY A 637 10.92 65.21 -3.66
CA GLY A 637 10.18 66.46 -3.65
C GLY A 637 11.13 67.66 -3.76
N PRO A 638 11.03 68.53 -4.78
CA PRO A 638 11.98 69.63 -4.96
C PRO A 638 11.98 70.62 -3.79
N ALA A 639 10.86 70.74 -3.05
CA ALA A 639 10.78 71.52 -1.83
C ALA A 639 11.74 71.04 -0.72
N ALA A 640 11.89 69.72 -0.54
CA ALA A 640 12.80 69.16 0.47
C ALA A 640 14.27 69.42 0.11
N LEU A 641 14.63 69.26 -1.17
CA LEU A 641 15.95 69.61 -1.68
C LEU A 641 16.23 71.12 -1.61
N ALA A 642 15.25 71.97 -1.92
CA ALA A 642 15.38 73.42 -1.83
C ALA A 642 15.61 73.90 -0.39
N SER A 643 14.85 73.38 0.58
CA SER A 643 15.05 73.72 2.00
C SER A 643 16.37 73.17 2.58
N LEU A 644 16.81 71.98 2.14
CA LEU A 644 18.15 71.48 2.47
C LEU A 644 19.27 72.36 1.89
N GLN A 645 19.09 72.83 0.66
CA GLN A 645 20.00 73.75 -0.02
C GLN A 645 20.04 75.12 0.69
N GLU A 646 18.89 75.69 1.03
CA GLU A 646 18.78 76.93 1.83
C GLU A 646 19.48 76.79 3.20
N ARG A 647 19.25 75.67 3.91
CA ARG A 647 19.92 75.39 5.19
C ARG A 647 21.43 75.19 5.03
N MET A 648 21.92 74.73 3.88
CA MET A 648 23.37 74.68 3.57
C MET A 648 23.95 76.06 3.28
N ASP A 649 23.32 76.89 2.44
CA ASP A 649 23.87 78.21 2.10
C ASP A 649 23.91 79.13 3.33
N GLY A 650 22.97 78.97 4.27
CA GLY A 650 23.00 79.60 5.60
C GLY A 650 24.08 79.05 6.55
N LEU A 651 24.58 77.81 6.36
CA LEU A 651 25.79 77.33 7.06
C LEU A 651 27.04 77.97 6.46
N ASP A 652 27.17 78.04 5.14
CA ASP A 652 28.31 78.69 4.49
C ASP A 652 28.44 80.16 4.91
N GLU A 653 27.33 80.87 5.14
CA GLU A 653 27.34 82.24 5.68
C GLU A 653 27.85 82.33 7.13
N ARG A 654 27.39 81.43 8.02
CA ARG A 654 27.91 81.35 9.40
C ARG A 654 29.39 80.98 9.45
N VAL A 655 29.86 80.13 8.53
CA VAL A 655 31.30 79.79 8.39
C VAL A 655 32.12 81.00 7.97
N ARG A 656 31.65 81.82 7.02
CA ARG A 656 32.30 83.09 6.63
C ARG A 656 32.35 84.06 7.82
N PHE A 657 31.28 84.15 8.60
CA PHE A 657 31.23 84.96 9.83
C PHE A 657 32.25 84.47 10.86
N LEU A 658 32.34 83.16 11.14
CA LEU A 658 33.34 82.57 12.03
C LEU A 658 34.79 82.85 11.60
N ARG A 659 35.12 82.64 10.32
CA ARG A 659 36.47 82.98 9.79
C ARG A 659 36.77 84.48 9.92
N THR A 660 35.75 85.34 9.79
CA THR A 660 35.87 86.77 10.05
C THR A 660 36.15 87.07 11.53
N ARG A 661 35.49 86.37 12.47
CA ARG A 661 35.79 86.45 13.91
C ARG A 661 37.20 85.98 14.24
N GLN A 662 37.66 84.86 13.67
CA GLN A 662 39.03 84.39 13.90
C GLN A 662 40.05 85.45 13.49
N SER A 663 39.89 86.06 12.31
CA SER A 663 40.76 87.17 11.87
C SER A 663 40.76 88.38 12.81
N LEU A 664 39.73 88.56 13.65
CA LEU A 664 39.67 89.61 14.69
C LEU A 664 40.36 89.16 15.98
N ILE A 665 40.27 87.88 16.35
CA ILE A 665 41.02 87.27 17.47
C ILE A 665 42.51 87.37 17.21
N ASP A 666 42.96 86.95 16.03
CA ASP A 666 44.38 86.95 15.63
C ASP A 666 44.97 88.37 15.70
N ARG A 667 44.22 89.36 15.18
CA ARG A 667 44.59 90.79 15.25
C ARG A 667 44.52 91.36 16.67
N ALA A 668 43.62 90.88 17.53
CA ALA A 668 43.54 91.31 18.93
C ALA A 668 44.74 90.79 19.75
N HIS A 669 45.21 89.56 19.49
CA HIS A 669 46.47 89.06 20.03
C HIS A 669 47.69 89.84 19.51
N GLU A 670 47.74 90.17 18.21
CA GLU A 670 48.80 91.01 17.63
C GLU A 670 48.82 92.42 18.26
N GLN A 671 47.66 93.05 18.44
CA GLN A 671 47.52 94.31 19.18
C GLN A 671 47.96 94.16 20.64
N THR A 672 47.55 93.11 21.33
CA THR A 672 47.89 92.84 22.75
C THR A 672 49.41 92.76 22.94
N ARG A 673 50.10 91.91 22.15
CA ARG A 673 51.57 91.81 22.15
C ARG A 673 52.25 93.15 21.84
N ALA A 674 51.71 93.92 20.90
CA ALA A 674 52.24 95.23 20.52
C ALA A 674 52.09 96.28 21.64
N ILE A 675 50.99 96.24 22.41
CA ILE A 675 50.80 97.10 23.60
C ILE A 675 51.79 96.68 24.68
N GLU A 676 51.92 95.38 24.97
CA GLU A 676 52.85 94.87 25.99
C GLU A 676 54.31 95.25 25.69
N ALA A 677 54.77 95.13 24.43
CA ALA A 677 56.10 95.59 24.02
C ALA A 677 56.30 97.12 24.18
N VAL A 678 55.22 97.92 24.08
CA VAL A 678 55.25 99.37 24.35
C VAL A 678 55.24 99.65 25.86
N VAL A 679 54.50 98.89 26.67
CA VAL A 679 54.51 98.95 28.16
C VAL A 679 55.91 98.60 28.69
N GLU A 680 56.55 97.58 28.13
CA GLU A 680 57.94 97.20 28.44
C GLU A 680 58.92 98.30 28.03
N SER A 681 58.77 98.86 26.82
CA SER A 681 59.59 100.00 26.37
C SER A 681 59.45 101.21 27.31
N LEU A 682 58.22 101.57 27.72
CA LEU A 682 57.95 102.68 28.64
C LEU A 682 58.48 102.43 30.06
N SER A 683 58.35 101.21 30.58
CA SER A 683 58.85 100.85 31.92
C SER A 683 60.38 100.74 31.94
N SER A 684 61.01 100.27 30.87
CA SER A 684 62.47 100.31 30.67
C SER A 684 63.01 101.76 30.64
N ILE A 685 62.35 102.65 29.88
CA ILE A 685 62.62 104.09 29.90
C ILE A 685 62.49 104.64 31.33
N ARG A 686 61.37 104.36 32.01
CA ARG A 686 61.11 104.82 33.39
C ARG A 686 62.18 104.34 34.39
N ALA A 687 62.64 103.10 34.26
CA ALA A 687 63.69 102.52 35.09
C ALA A 687 65.06 103.19 34.82
N ARG A 688 65.39 103.50 33.56
CA ARG A 688 66.57 104.30 33.21
C ARG A 688 66.48 105.71 33.81
N THR A 689 65.33 106.39 33.70
CA THR A 689 65.11 107.70 34.33
C THR A 689 65.34 107.65 35.84
N PHE A 690 64.75 106.67 36.54
CA PHE A 690 64.96 106.49 37.98
C PHE A 690 66.43 106.21 38.33
N SER A 691 67.16 105.42 37.52
CA SER A 691 68.60 105.17 37.70
C SER A 691 69.41 106.46 37.64
N VAL A 692 69.13 107.37 36.70
CA VAL A 692 69.82 108.67 36.61
C VAL A 692 69.47 109.57 37.80
N VAL A 693 68.19 109.65 38.21
CA VAL A 693 67.79 110.40 39.41
C VAL A 693 68.53 109.90 40.66
N SER A 694 68.62 108.58 40.84
CA SER A 694 69.33 107.99 41.97
C SER A 694 70.83 108.28 41.95
N ARG A 695 71.47 108.29 40.77
CA ARG A 695 72.88 108.70 40.62
C ARG A 695 73.10 110.16 41.04
N VAL A 696 72.33 111.09 40.48
CA VAL A 696 72.45 112.53 40.76
C VAL A 696 72.13 112.89 42.22
N GLN A 697 71.30 112.09 42.90
CA GLN A 697 71.05 112.23 44.34
C GLN A 697 72.19 111.66 45.22
N CYS A 698 73.03 110.77 44.72
CA CYS A 698 74.09 110.12 45.47
C CYS A 698 75.49 110.73 45.26
N ASP A 699 75.83 111.19 44.05
CA ASP A 699 77.13 111.79 43.75
C ASP A 699 76.98 113.03 42.87
N SER A 700 77.00 114.21 43.51
CA SER A 700 76.79 115.49 42.82
C SER A 700 77.86 115.79 41.76
N ASN A 701 79.06 115.21 41.85
CA ASN A 701 80.18 115.58 40.98
C ASN A 701 80.04 115.06 39.53
N LEU A 702 79.04 114.22 39.25
CA LEU A 702 78.80 113.62 37.92
C LEU A 702 77.69 114.32 37.11
N ALA A 703 77.06 115.37 37.65
CA ALA A 703 75.81 115.92 37.14
C ALA A 703 75.82 116.35 35.65
N SER A 704 76.96 116.72 35.08
CA SER A 704 77.07 117.06 33.64
C SER A 704 77.03 115.85 32.71
N SER A 705 77.39 114.64 33.19
CA SER A 705 77.29 113.41 32.40
C SER A 705 75.88 112.81 32.44
N ASP A 706 75.16 113.03 33.54
CA ASP A 706 73.79 112.56 33.73
C ASP A 706 72.76 113.44 33.00
N GLU A 707 73.04 114.74 32.79
CA GLU A 707 72.23 115.64 31.94
C GLU A 707 72.18 115.12 30.48
N ASP A 708 73.33 114.69 29.95
CA ASP A 708 73.51 114.08 28.64
C ASP A 708 72.77 112.73 28.50
N GLU A 709 72.61 111.97 29.60
CA GLU A 709 71.84 110.73 29.61
C GLU A 709 70.32 110.99 29.70
N ILE A 710 69.88 111.99 30.46
CA ILE A 710 68.46 112.41 30.49
C ILE A 710 68.01 112.90 29.12
N ASP A 711 68.82 113.68 28.41
CA ASP A 711 68.46 114.17 27.08
C ASP A 711 68.40 113.02 26.04
N ARG A 712 69.19 111.95 26.21
CA ARG A 712 69.04 110.71 25.42
C ARG A 712 67.78 109.93 25.81
N ILE A 713 67.46 109.81 27.09
CA ILE A 713 66.24 109.15 27.58
C ILE A 713 64.98 109.92 27.10
N ALA A 714 65.05 111.25 27.03
CA ALA A 714 64.00 112.09 26.46
C ALA A 714 63.85 111.86 24.95
N GLN A 715 64.95 111.73 24.19
CA GLN A 715 64.91 111.39 22.77
C GLN A 715 64.38 109.97 22.53
N ASP A 716 64.79 108.97 23.31
CA ASP A 716 64.25 107.61 23.27
C ASP A 716 62.73 107.60 23.54
N PHE A 717 62.28 108.39 24.52
CA PHE A 717 60.88 108.54 24.88
C PHE A 717 60.06 109.26 23.80
N ASP A 718 60.52 110.40 23.27
CA ASP A 718 59.80 111.11 22.21
C ASP A 718 59.81 110.30 20.90
N HIS A 719 60.86 109.53 20.61
CA HIS A 719 60.88 108.60 19.49
C HIS A 719 59.87 107.46 19.69
N LEU A 720 59.78 106.87 20.89
CA LEU A 720 58.74 105.87 21.20
C LEU A 720 57.33 106.46 21.07
N ARG A 721 57.12 107.67 21.62
CA ARG A 721 55.86 108.41 21.60
C ARG A 721 55.39 108.76 20.19
N GLN A 722 56.29 109.24 19.33
CA GLN A 722 55.97 109.53 17.93
C GLN A 722 55.62 108.25 17.14
N ASN A 723 56.25 107.12 17.48
CA ASN A 723 56.00 105.83 16.83
C ASN A 723 54.84 105.01 17.45
N LEU A 724 54.16 105.47 18.51
CA LEU A 724 53.05 104.74 19.16
C LEU A 724 51.99 104.26 18.15
N HIS A 725 51.55 105.15 17.26
CA HIS A 725 50.53 104.86 16.25
C HIS A 725 50.99 103.93 15.13
N ALA A 726 52.31 103.71 14.98
CA ALA A 726 52.89 102.76 14.04
C ALA A 726 53.24 101.43 14.70
N ARG A 727 53.50 101.41 16.02
CA ARG A 727 53.80 100.21 16.79
C ARG A 727 52.57 99.44 17.25
N VAL A 728 51.51 100.13 17.68
CA VAL A 728 50.24 99.49 18.11
C VAL A 728 49.22 99.56 16.98
N PRO A 729 48.92 98.45 16.27
CA PRO A 729 47.81 98.42 15.33
C PRO A 729 46.49 98.57 16.09
N PHE A 730 45.66 99.54 15.68
CA PHE A 730 44.35 99.79 16.28
C PHE A 730 43.26 99.03 15.53
N LEU A 731 42.46 98.22 16.23
CA LEU A 731 41.49 97.31 15.62
C LEU A 731 40.41 98.04 14.80
N ALA A 732 40.04 99.25 15.22
CA ALA A 732 39.07 100.12 14.54
C ALA A 732 39.65 100.87 13.32
N ALA A 733 40.92 100.68 12.95
CA ALA A 733 41.53 101.31 11.78
C ALA A 733 41.14 100.65 10.43
N GLY A 734 40.51 99.47 10.45
CA GLY A 734 40.08 98.74 9.26
C GLY A 734 38.57 98.89 8.95
N PRO A 735 38.17 98.84 7.67
CA PRO A 735 36.75 98.92 7.28
C PRO A 735 36.02 97.60 7.53
N SER A 736 35.54 97.38 8.77
CA SER A 736 34.71 96.22 9.12
C SER A 736 33.58 96.57 10.08
N SER A 737 32.46 97.05 9.53
CA SER A 737 31.20 97.32 10.26
C SER A 737 30.42 96.03 10.62
N ALA A 738 31.13 94.98 11.04
CA ALA A 738 30.63 93.60 11.07
C ALA A 738 30.47 92.99 12.48
N SER A 739 30.97 93.65 13.54
CA SER A 739 30.93 93.13 14.92
C SER A 739 30.17 94.05 15.87
N SER A 740 28.83 94.06 15.76
CA SER A 740 27.95 94.74 16.73
C SER A 740 28.05 94.18 18.17
N GLU A 741 28.57 92.95 18.31
CA GLU A 741 28.63 92.20 19.57
C GLU A 741 29.81 92.62 20.49
N VAL A 742 30.78 93.38 19.98
CA VAL A 742 31.95 93.87 20.75
C VAL A 742 32.28 95.29 20.31
N ASP A 743 32.26 96.24 21.24
CA ASP A 743 32.65 97.63 20.97
C ASP A 743 34.18 97.80 20.92
N LEU A 744 34.74 97.44 19.77
CA LEU A 744 36.16 97.63 19.46
C LEU A 744 36.58 99.11 19.47
N THR A 745 35.64 100.06 19.30
CA THR A 745 35.96 101.50 19.31
C THR A 745 36.16 102.03 20.73
N SER A 746 35.36 101.56 21.68
CA SER A 746 35.55 101.78 23.11
C SER A 746 36.83 101.09 23.62
N HIS A 747 37.14 99.90 23.11
CA HIS A 747 38.38 99.18 23.45
C HIS A 747 39.65 99.94 22.99
N ASP A 748 39.73 100.32 21.72
CA ASP A 748 40.83 101.13 21.19
C ASP A 748 40.94 102.49 21.90
N ALA A 749 39.81 103.11 22.28
CA ALA A 749 39.81 104.34 23.05
C ALA A 749 40.39 104.15 24.46
N ASN A 750 40.08 103.04 25.12
CA ASN A 750 40.64 102.69 26.44
C ASN A 750 42.14 102.44 26.36
N ILE A 751 42.61 101.65 25.38
CA ILE A 751 44.04 101.42 25.10
C ILE A 751 44.77 102.75 24.90
N ARG A 752 44.20 103.66 24.09
CA ARG A 752 44.77 105.00 23.86
C ARG A 752 44.77 105.85 25.13
N SER A 753 43.79 105.70 26.02
CA SER A 753 43.78 106.41 27.31
C SER A 753 44.94 105.96 28.18
N VAL A 754 45.09 104.64 28.41
CA VAL A 754 46.14 104.08 29.28
C VAL A 754 47.54 104.34 28.70
N LEU A 755 47.75 104.14 27.39
CA LEU A 755 49.03 104.45 26.74
C LEU A 755 49.39 105.94 26.86
N ASN A 756 48.43 106.86 26.69
CA ASN A 756 48.67 108.28 26.89
C ASN A 756 48.95 108.62 28.37
N GLU A 757 48.21 108.04 29.32
CA GLU A 757 48.43 108.28 30.76
C GLU A 757 49.81 107.79 31.20
N MET A 758 50.23 106.59 30.79
CA MET A 758 51.59 106.10 31.00
C MET A 758 52.66 107.02 30.37
N CYS A 759 52.43 107.50 29.14
CA CYS A 759 53.34 108.43 28.47
C CYS A 759 53.43 109.78 29.20
N ILE A 760 52.30 110.32 29.67
CA ILE A 760 52.28 111.55 30.48
C ILE A 760 53.01 111.33 31.81
N SER A 761 52.82 110.16 32.44
CA SER A 761 53.49 109.78 33.68
C SER A 761 55.01 109.68 33.50
N THR A 762 55.49 109.07 32.41
CA THR A 762 56.93 109.00 32.08
C THR A 762 57.51 110.34 31.66
N ALA A 763 56.81 111.14 30.87
CA ALA A 763 57.23 112.49 30.49
C ALA A 763 57.42 113.39 31.71
N GLY A 764 56.41 113.48 32.59
CA GLY A 764 56.51 114.27 33.82
C GLY A 764 57.59 113.77 34.79
N LEU A 765 57.93 112.48 34.73
CA LEU A 765 59.04 111.90 35.49
C LEU A 765 60.39 112.30 34.89
N ILE A 766 60.54 112.28 33.56
CA ILE A 766 61.73 112.79 32.85
C ILE A 766 61.93 114.29 33.11
N ASP A 767 60.88 115.11 32.98
CA ASP A 767 60.95 116.55 33.23
C ASP A 767 61.32 116.86 34.70
N SER A 768 60.71 116.17 35.67
CA SER A 768 61.06 116.30 37.09
C SER A 768 62.50 115.88 37.38
N SER A 769 62.99 114.85 36.66
CA SER A 769 64.38 114.40 36.75
C SER A 769 65.35 115.45 36.21
N ARG A 770 65.09 115.97 35.00
CA ARG A 770 65.87 117.04 34.37
C ARG A 770 65.92 118.28 35.25
N GLN A 771 64.78 118.66 35.84
CA GLN A 771 64.69 119.76 36.80
C GLN A 771 65.51 119.50 38.07
N SER A 772 65.63 118.25 38.52
CA SER A 772 66.49 117.86 39.65
C SER A 772 67.98 118.00 39.31
N VAL A 773 68.42 117.57 38.12
CA VAL A 773 69.82 117.74 37.67
C VAL A 773 70.18 119.22 37.52
N VAL A 774 69.30 120.00 36.88
CA VAL A 774 69.43 121.46 36.72
C VAL A 774 69.42 122.22 38.05
N ASN A 775 68.89 121.63 39.13
CA ASN A 775 69.00 122.18 40.48
C ASN A 775 70.32 121.77 41.16
N ALA A 776 70.79 120.53 40.96
CA ALA A 776 72.08 120.06 41.48
C ALA A 776 73.26 120.86 40.88
N THR A 777 73.29 121.08 39.57
CA THR A 777 74.31 121.90 38.89
C THR A 777 74.31 123.35 39.36
N LYS A 778 73.16 123.90 39.79
CA LYS A 778 73.05 125.25 40.37
C LYS A 778 73.55 125.35 41.82
N GLU A 779 73.47 124.29 42.61
CA GLU A 779 74.09 124.27 43.95
C GLU A 779 75.61 124.08 43.87
N LEU A 780 76.11 123.27 42.93
CA LEU A 780 77.55 123.23 42.59
C LEU A 780 78.07 124.62 42.18
N SER A 781 77.32 125.31 41.31
CA SER A 781 77.61 126.69 40.87
C SER A 781 77.66 127.72 42.01
N ARG A 782 77.26 127.37 43.24
CA ARG A 782 77.38 128.24 44.44
C ARG A 782 78.58 127.93 45.33
N LEU A 783 79.22 126.77 45.17
CA LEU A 783 80.30 126.30 46.05
C LEU A 783 81.70 126.54 45.46
N GLU A 784 81.84 126.69 44.14
CA GLU A 784 83.12 126.87 43.43
C GLU A 784 83.71 128.29 43.48
N VAL A 785 83.62 128.98 44.63
CA VAL A 785 84.20 130.33 44.84
C VAL A 785 85.50 130.29 45.66
N HIS A 786 85.91 129.14 46.20
CA HIS A 786 87.15 128.97 46.99
C HIS A 786 87.96 127.73 46.57
N SER A 787 89.26 127.75 46.87
CA SER A 787 90.24 126.66 46.68
C SER A 787 90.71 126.39 45.23
N THR A 788 91.54 127.30 44.70
CA THR A 788 92.32 127.09 43.48
C THR A 788 93.51 126.12 43.66
N GLY A 789 93.67 125.20 42.71
CA GLY A 789 94.98 124.93 42.09
C GLY A 789 95.69 123.59 42.40
N SER A 790 96.69 123.30 41.55
CA SER A 790 97.69 122.22 41.63
C SER A 790 97.19 120.80 41.29
N ASP A 791 97.85 119.97 40.47
CA ASP A 791 98.75 120.24 39.33
C ASP A 791 98.93 118.94 38.48
N LYS A 792 99.36 119.09 37.22
CA LYS A 792 100.13 118.12 36.40
C LYS A 792 99.92 116.58 36.50
N ALA A 793 99.35 116.07 35.40
CA ALA A 793 100.06 115.29 34.37
C ALA A 793 100.24 113.74 34.48
N GLN A 794 100.62 113.21 33.31
CA GLN A 794 101.15 111.87 32.98
C GLN A 794 100.12 110.71 32.93
N GLU A 795 99.67 110.22 31.77
CA GLU A 795 100.39 109.53 30.65
C GLU A 795 100.80 108.08 31.01
N VAL A 796 99.98 107.11 30.61
CA VAL A 796 100.37 105.76 30.15
C VAL A 796 99.26 105.24 29.21
N ALA A 797 99.63 104.81 28.01
CA ALA A 797 98.87 103.83 27.21
C ALA A 797 99.58 102.47 27.31
N PRO A 798 98.86 101.34 27.23
CA PRO A 798 98.64 100.72 25.90
C PRO A 798 97.19 100.18 25.76
N GLU A 799 96.62 99.83 24.61
CA GLU A 799 97.10 99.24 23.33
C GLU A 799 97.50 97.75 23.41
N VAL A 800 97.23 96.99 22.32
CA VAL A 800 97.53 95.55 22.07
C VAL A 800 96.95 94.54 23.11
N VAL A 801 96.54 93.31 22.80
CA VAL A 801 96.58 92.40 21.63
C VAL A 801 95.16 91.76 21.55
N ALA A 802 94.35 91.87 20.50
CA ALA A 802 94.43 91.32 19.12
C ALA A 802 94.17 89.79 19.01
N VAL A 803 93.89 89.33 17.77
CA VAL A 803 93.35 88.01 17.34
C VAL A 803 91.81 87.89 17.50
N GLY A 804 91.00 87.89 16.44
CA GLY A 804 91.33 88.23 15.04
C GLY A 804 90.31 87.79 13.98
N VAL A 805 90.74 88.00 12.73
CA VAL A 805 90.21 87.46 11.44
C VAL A 805 88.98 88.20 10.84
N PRO A 806 88.95 88.49 9.50
CA PRO A 806 88.34 89.75 9.05
C PRO A 806 87.54 89.73 7.70
N ALA A 807 87.06 90.92 7.32
CA ALA A 807 87.06 91.49 5.96
C ALA A 807 86.24 90.85 4.81
N ASP A 808 86.27 91.57 3.68
CA ASP A 808 85.92 91.22 2.30
C ASP A 808 84.46 90.78 2.04
N HIS A 809 83.57 91.55 1.40
CA HIS A 809 83.71 92.58 0.35
C HIS A 809 84.09 92.02 -1.04
N ASP A 810 83.29 92.43 -2.03
CA ASP A 810 83.57 92.44 -3.48
C ASP A 810 83.26 91.21 -4.37
N ALA A 811 83.24 91.50 -5.67
CA ALA A 811 82.65 90.80 -6.81
C ALA A 811 83.16 89.39 -7.18
N GLY A 812 82.35 88.67 -7.97
CA GLY A 812 82.76 87.44 -8.68
C GLY A 812 81.72 86.96 -9.70
N LEU A 813 82.01 87.12 -10.98
CA LEU A 813 81.17 86.74 -12.14
C LEU A 813 81.30 85.25 -12.52
N GLU A 814 80.49 84.85 -13.52
CA GLU A 814 80.52 83.58 -14.30
C GLU A 814 80.07 82.31 -13.54
N GLU A 815 79.02 81.59 -13.94
CA GLU A 815 78.59 81.03 -15.24
C GLU A 815 79.18 79.63 -15.56
N VAL A 816 78.43 78.57 -15.22
CA VAL A 816 78.31 77.34 -16.01
C VAL A 816 76.86 76.83 -15.88
N ALA A 817 76.25 76.40 -16.99
CA ALA A 817 74.83 76.04 -17.09
C ALA A 817 74.52 74.54 -16.82
N LEU A 818 73.22 74.21 -16.60
CA LEU A 818 72.37 73.29 -17.41
C LEU A 818 71.00 73.02 -16.69
N PRO A 819 69.90 72.59 -17.37
CA PRO A 819 68.62 73.30 -17.21
C PRO A 819 67.29 72.50 -17.12
N VAL A 820 66.26 73.15 -16.56
CA VAL A 820 64.85 73.29 -17.06
C VAL A 820 63.90 72.05 -17.19
N ALA A 821 62.61 72.27 -16.85
CA ALA A 821 61.43 71.38 -17.00
C ALA A 821 60.48 71.91 -18.13
N PRO A 822 59.13 71.70 -18.23
CA PRO A 822 58.15 70.80 -17.59
C PRO A 822 57.23 70.01 -18.62
N PRO A 823 55.87 70.09 -18.69
CA PRO A 823 54.90 69.18 -18.03
C PRO A 823 54.10 68.14 -18.91
N PRO A 824 52.76 68.12 -19.17
CA PRO A 824 51.94 66.89 -18.98
C PRO A 824 50.94 66.45 -20.10
N GLU A 825 50.24 65.32 -19.86
CA GLU A 825 48.94 64.86 -20.44
C GLU A 825 48.93 64.15 -21.85
N PRO A 826 47.79 63.64 -22.43
CA PRO A 826 47.69 62.29 -23.06
C PRO A 826 47.17 62.34 -24.54
N PRO A 827 46.42 61.38 -25.17
CA PRO A 827 46.06 59.95 -24.92
C PRO A 827 46.30 59.03 -26.17
N VAL A 828 45.55 57.91 -26.37
CA VAL A 828 45.00 57.31 -27.65
C VAL A 828 44.72 55.77 -27.57
N ARG A 829 43.91 55.23 -28.51
CA ARG A 829 43.48 53.82 -28.77
C ARG A 829 44.49 53.09 -29.72
N PRO A 830 44.21 52.01 -30.53
CA PRO A 830 43.08 51.06 -30.66
C PRO A 830 43.50 49.56 -30.82
N GLU A 831 42.61 48.75 -31.42
CA GLU A 831 42.79 47.34 -31.88
C GLU A 831 42.81 46.26 -30.78
N SER A 832 42.11 45.11 -30.90
CA SER A 832 41.16 44.63 -31.93
C SER A 832 40.07 43.74 -31.27
N ASP A 833 39.12 43.19 -32.05
CA ASP A 833 37.95 42.43 -31.56
C ASP A 833 37.70 41.12 -32.34
N SER A 834 37.00 40.17 -31.71
CA SER A 834 36.27 39.10 -32.39
C SER A 834 34.99 38.72 -31.64
N ARG A 835 33.91 39.46 -31.87
CA ARG A 835 32.54 39.14 -31.45
C ARG A 835 31.76 38.54 -32.64
N VAL A 836 30.98 37.46 -32.42
CA VAL A 836 30.11 36.90 -33.47
C VAL A 836 28.64 37.03 -33.07
N HIS A 837 27.97 37.98 -33.70
CA HIS A 837 26.53 37.99 -33.93
C HIS A 837 26.33 38.38 -35.39
N LEU A 838 25.51 37.63 -36.12
CA LEU A 838 25.05 38.03 -37.45
C LEU A 838 23.53 37.93 -37.45
N ASP A 839 22.89 39.07 -37.71
CA ASP A 839 21.47 39.18 -38.01
C ASP A 839 21.35 40.24 -39.11
N LEU A 840 20.78 39.85 -40.25
CA LEU A 840 20.58 40.71 -41.40
C LEU A 840 19.37 40.21 -42.19
N SER A 841 18.35 41.06 -42.27
CA SER A 841 17.21 40.88 -43.14
C SER A 841 17.29 41.85 -44.31
N VAL A 842 16.74 41.46 -45.47
CA VAL A 842 15.98 42.33 -46.39
C VAL A 842 15.29 41.44 -47.45
N THR A 843 14.10 41.89 -47.85
CA THR A 843 13.15 41.30 -48.83
C THR A 843 13.52 41.73 -50.28
N PRO A 844 12.80 41.45 -51.40
CA PRO A 844 11.38 41.07 -51.50
C PRO A 844 10.88 40.18 -52.68
N THR A 845 9.59 39.77 -52.59
CA THR A 845 8.63 39.46 -53.70
C THR A 845 8.97 38.30 -54.68
N THR A 846 8.00 37.59 -55.31
CA THR A 846 6.54 37.79 -55.47
C THR A 846 5.80 36.43 -55.65
N GLU A 847 4.46 36.47 -55.51
CA GLU A 847 3.46 35.65 -56.24
C GLU A 847 3.47 34.09 -56.24
N ALA A 848 2.47 33.55 -55.52
CA ALA A 848 1.26 32.93 -56.08
C ALA A 848 1.01 31.39 -56.07
N LYS A 849 -0.28 31.08 -55.88
CA LYS A 849 -1.07 29.89 -56.26
C LYS A 849 -0.82 28.54 -55.60
N SER A 850 -1.81 28.15 -54.79
CA SER A 850 -2.32 26.77 -54.70
C SER A 850 -2.68 26.20 -56.10
N PRO A 851 -2.73 24.88 -56.25
CA PRO A 851 -4.07 24.28 -56.24
C PRO A 851 -4.20 22.94 -55.49
N SER A 852 -5.45 22.52 -55.41
CA SER A 852 -6.02 21.39 -54.70
C SER A 852 -6.14 20.10 -55.53
N VAL A 853 -6.52 19.01 -54.82
CA VAL A 853 -7.48 17.96 -55.26
C VAL A 853 -6.99 16.72 -56.05
N SER A 854 -7.16 15.57 -55.37
CA SER A 854 -7.67 14.23 -55.77
C SER A 854 -6.94 13.24 -56.71
N ASP A 855 -7.37 11.98 -56.49
CA ASP A 855 -7.54 10.84 -57.40
C ASP A 855 -6.43 9.77 -57.61
N ASN A 856 -6.67 8.63 -56.95
CA ASN A 856 -6.87 7.31 -57.54
C ASN A 856 -5.85 6.75 -58.57
N ALA A 857 -4.98 5.84 -58.12
CA ALA A 857 -4.49 4.72 -58.95
C ALA A 857 -3.99 3.51 -58.11
N ALA A 858 -4.86 2.49 -57.95
CA ALA A 858 -4.42 1.09 -57.92
C ALA A 858 -4.37 0.56 -59.38
N PRO A 859 -3.93 -0.68 -59.72
CA PRO A 859 -3.55 -1.80 -58.84
C PRO A 859 -2.30 -2.62 -59.27
N LYS A 860 -1.85 -3.52 -58.37
CA LYS A 860 -1.42 -4.93 -58.57
C LYS A 860 -0.74 -5.40 -57.27
N VAL A 861 -1.28 -6.39 -56.53
CA VAL A 861 -1.39 -7.82 -56.86
C VAL A 861 -0.01 -8.48 -56.99
N ALA A 862 0.49 -8.93 -55.85
CA ALA A 862 1.31 -10.12 -55.67
C ALA A 862 1.20 -10.54 -54.19
N ASP A 863 0.49 -11.63 -53.93
CA ASP A 863 0.61 -12.35 -52.66
C ASP A 863 1.99 -13.03 -52.62
N ASP A 864 2.69 -13.01 -51.47
CA ASP A 864 2.97 -14.24 -50.72
C ASP A 864 3.79 -14.03 -49.43
N LEU A 865 3.62 -14.99 -48.50
CA LEU A 865 4.57 -15.43 -47.46
C LEU A 865 5.21 -14.36 -46.53
N PHE A 866 4.56 -14.16 -45.37
CA PHE A 866 5.21 -13.63 -44.18
C PHE A 866 6.29 -14.59 -43.63
N SER A 867 7.49 -14.05 -43.39
CA SER A 867 8.50 -14.63 -42.49
C SER A 867 9.20 -13.48 -41.73
N PRO A 868 9.00 -13.35 -40.41
CA PRO A 868 9.66 -12.32 -39.60
C PRO A 868 10.67 -12.92 -38.61
N GLU A 869 11.94 -13.03 -39.01
CA GLU A 869 13.08 -13.07 -38.10
C GLU A 869 14.10 -11.99 -38.51
N ILE A 870 14.88 -11.51 -37.53
CA ILE A 870 15.85 -10.40 -37.64
C ILE A 870 15.17 -9.04 -37.92
N GLY A 871 15.35 -7.99 -37.13
CA GLY A 871 16.12 -7.90 -35.89
C GLY A 871 16.41 -6.43 -35.58
N LEU A 872 15.69 -5.84 -34.62
CA LEU A 872 15.93 -4.48 -34.15
C LEU A 872 16.10 -4.48 -32.63
N GLU A 873 17.35 -4.44 -32.19
CA GLU A 873 17.74 -4.32 -30.79
C GLU A 873 17.41 -2.93 -30.25
N TYR A 874 16.14 -2.69 -29.89
CA TYR A 874 15.79 -1.52 -29.10
C TYR A 874 16.23 -1.71 -27.66
N SER A 875 17.44 -1.18 -27.39
CA SER A 875 18.09 -0.99 -26.09
C SER A 875 17.19 -1.22 -24.88
N ALA A 876 17.40 -2.36 -24.20
CA ALA A 876 16.81 -2.64 -22.90
C ALA A 876 17.50 -1.77 -21.83
N ALA A 877 17.19 -0.46 -21.83
CA ALA A 877 17.58 0.50 -20.81
C ALA A 877 16.86 0.16 -19.50
N LYS A 878 17.37 -0.88 -18.83
CA LYS A 878 16.85 -1.44 -17.59
C LYS A 878 17.13 -0.49 -16.43
N HIS A 879 16.35 0.60 -16.37
CA HIS A 879 16.22 1.41 -15.17
C HIS A 879 15.62 0.54 -14.07
N ARG A 880 16.51 -0.08 -13.30
CA ARG A 880 16.26 -0.22 -11.87
C ARG A 880 16.01 1.18 -11.34
N ILE A 881 14.83 1.37 -10.77
CA ILE A 881 14.68 2.31 -9.66
C ILE A 881 15.16 1.50 -8.46
N ASP A 882 16.44 1.66 -8.13
CA ASP A 882 16.97 1.18 -6.86
C ASP A 882 16.56 2.22 -5.80
N ASP A 883 15.56 1.90 -4.97
CA ASP A 883 14.98 2.81 -3.94
C ASP A 883 15.93 3.12 -2.77
N ASP A 884 17.22 2.75 -2.88
CA ASP A 884 18.27 2.90 -1.86
C ASP A 884 18.87 4.33 -1.75
N TRP A 885 18.30 5.34 -2.43
CA TRP A 885 18.84 6.71 -2.46
C TRP A 885 18.64 7.56 -1.19
N LEU A 886 18.19 6.92 -0.09
CA LEU A 886 18.29 7.45 1.27
C LEU A 886 19.08 6.49 2.15
N ALA A 887 20.39 6.37 1.89
CA ALA A 887 21.32 5.78 2.84
C ALA A 887 21.27 6.57 4.16
N PRO A 888 20.78 6.00 5.28
CA PRO A 888 20.80 6.68 6.58
C PRO A 888 22.24 6.79 7.08
N LEU A 889 22.46 7.60 8.11
CA LEU A 889 23.69 7.49 8.90
C LEU A 889 23.82 6.04 9.40
N GLU A 890 25.05 5.51 9.43
CA GLU A 890 25.31 4.08 9.66
C GLU A 890 24.68 3.58 10.97
N GLU A 891 23.47 2.99 10.90
CA GLU A 891 22.82 2.47 12.09
C GLU A 891 23.75 1.44 12.77
N PRO A 892 23.99 1.56 14.10
CA PRO A 892 24.89 0.66 14.81
C PRO A 892 24.53 -0.80 14.57
N ALA A 893 25.55 -1.67 14.50
CA ALA A 893 25.32 -3.10 14.24
C ALA A 893 24.39 -3.75 15.28
N THR A 894 24.41 -3.26 16.54
CA THR A 894 23.48 -3.62 17.61
C THR A 894 22.04 -3.23 17.30
N VAL A 895 21.79 -1.98 16.88
CA VAL A 895 20.47 -1.47 16.48
C VAL A 895 19.91 -2.26 15.30
N ARG A 896 20.74 -2.54 14.28
CA ARG A 896 20.34 -3.34 13.12
C ARG A 896 20.03 -4.79 13.50
N SER A 897 20.82 -5.39 14.38
CA SER A 897 20.59 -6.75 14.90
C SER A 897 19.32 -6.83 15.75
N LEU A 898 19.06 -5.82 16.60
CA LEU A 898 17.83 -5.75 17.38
C LEU A 898 16.60 -5.57 16.49
N ARG A 899 16.64 -4.69 15.48
CA ARG A 899 15.56 -4.59 14.47
C ARG A 899 15.32 -5.91 13.75
N GLN A 900 16.38 -6.66 13.44
CA GLN A 900 16.26 -7.97 12.81
C GLN A 900 15.63 -9.03 13.74
N ARG A 901 15.92 -9.01 15.05
CA ARG A 901 15.23 -9.84 16.05
C ARG A 901 13.75 -9.47 16.17
N ILE A 902 13.44 -8.18 16.37
CA ILE A 902 12.08 -7.64 16.46
C ILE A 902 11.23 -8.07 15.26
N ARG A 903 11.79 -8.02 14.04
CA ARG A 903 11.11 -8.43 12.80
C ARG A 903 11.09 -9.96 12.54
N ALA A 904 11.82 -10.75 13.33
CA ALA A 904 11.80 -12.21 13.28
C ALA A 904 10.76 -12.84 14.23
N ILE A 905 10.19 -12.07 15.16
CA ILE A 905 9.15 -12.56 16.09
C ILE A 905 7.88 -12.91 15.28
N PRO A 906 7.36 -14.16 15.34
CA PRO A 906 6.36 -14.65 14.40
C PRO A 906 4.91 -14.18 14.67
N THR A 907 4.71 -13.00 15.28
CA THR A 907 3.37 -12.47 15.61
C THR A 907 2.48 -12.32 14.38
N LEU A 908 2.94 -11.57 13.37
CA LEU A 908 2.23 -11.38 12.10
C LEU A 908 2.03 -12.69 11.33
N THR A 909 2.96 -13.64 11.49
CA THR A 909 2.88 -14.98 10.92
C THR A 909 1.73 -15.79 11.54
N TRP A 910 1.57 -15.78 12.87
CA TRP A 910 0.43 -16.43 13.55
C TRP A 910 -0.90 -15.71 13.34
N LEU A 911 -0.89 -14.38 13.17
CA LEU A 911 -2.09 -13.60 12.86
C LEU A 911 -2.53 -13.72 11.38
N SER A 912 -1.69 -14.30 10.51
CA SER A 912 -2.08 -14.57 9.13
C SER A 912 -3.14 -15.68 9.05
N PRO A 913 -4.26 -15.50 8.32
CA PRO A 913 -5.26 -16.55 8.12
C PRO A 913 -4.75 -17.74 7.27
N SER A 914 -3.56 -17.62 6.67
CA SER A 914 -2.89 -18.71 5.93
C SER A 914 -2.42 -19.85 6.84
N ILE A 915 -2.15 -19.60 8.13
CA ILE A 915 -1.78 -20.67 9.08
C ILE A 915 -3.07 -21.25 9.67
N LEU A 916 -3.48 -22.41 9.14
CA LEU A 916 -4.71 -23.10 9.53
C LEU A 916 -4.72 -23.62 10.98
N ARG A 917 -3.53 -23.77 11.60
CA ARG A 917 -3.38 -24.14 13.02
C ARG A 917 -3.41 -22.88 13.89
N LEU A 918 -4.14 -22.94 15.00
CA LEU A 918 -4.08 -21.94 16.07
C LEU A 918 -2.77 -22.07 16.89
N PRO A 919 -2.23 -20.96 17.43
CA PRO A 919 -1.09 -21.01 18.34
C PRO A 919 -1.43 -21.80 19.61
N ARG A 920 -0.42 -22.38 20.25
CA ARG A 920 -0.47 -22.99 21.59
C ARG A 920 0.17 -22.07 22.61
N GLU A 921 -0.06 -22.35 23.90
CA GLU A 921 0.58 -21.66 25.02
C GLU A 921 2.11 -21.59 24.87
N ALA A 922 2.78 -22.70 24.55
CA ALA A 922 4.24 -22.71 24.31
C ALA A 922 4.67 -21.85 23.10
N ASP A 923 3.85 -21.77 22.03
CA ASP A 923 4.13 -20.89 20.88
C ASP A 923 3.99 -19.40 21.29
N VAL A 924 3.22 -19.11 22.33
CA VAL A 924 3.02 -17.78 22.95
C VAL A 924 4.11 -17.45 23.98
N GLU A 925 4.53 -18.41 24.81
CA GLU A 925 5.64 -18.24 25.76
C GLU A 925 6.93 -17.83 25.01
N GLU A 926 7.23 -18.47 23.88
CA GLU A 926 8.38 -18.13 23.03
C GLU A 926 8.28 -16.68 22.51
N ILE A 927 7.11 -16.27 22.03
CA ILE A 927 6.86 -14.91 21.53
C ILE A 927 7.00 -13.86 22.64
N VAL A 928 6.45 -14.13 23.83
CA VAL A 928 6.52 -13.22 24.99
C VAL A 928 7.93 -13.14 25.55
N ALA A 929 8.67 -14.26 25.57
CA ALA A 929 10.07 -14.29 25.98
C ALA A 929 10.97 -13.50 25.01
N GLU A 930 10.76 -13.61 23.69
CA GLU A 930 11.57 -12.89 22.71
C GLU A 930 11.19 -11.40 22.61
N THR A 931 9.92 -10.99 22.81
CA THR A 931 9.59 -9.55 22.94
C THR A 931 10.16 -8.96 24.21
N ALA A 932 10.09 -9.66 25.36
CA ALA A 932 10.74 -9.23 26.61
C ALA A 932 12.27 -9.20 26.49
N GLY A 933 12.85 -10.13 25.73
CA GLY A 933 14.27 -10.12 25.36
C GLY A 933 14.64 -8.94 24.46
N CYS A 934 13.73 -8.47 23.61
CA CYS A 934 13.94 -7.29 22.78
C CYS A 934 13.74 -5.97 23.55
N THR A 935 12.78 -5.87 24.47
CA THR A 935 12.59 -4.66 25.30
C THR A 935 13.76 -4.46 26.25
N THR A 936 14.23 -5.52 26.93
CA THR A 936 15.41 -5.45 27.79
C THR A 936 16.66 -5.04 27.01
N THR A 937 16.93 -5.65 25.85
CA THR A 937 18.03 -5.22 24.96
C THR A 937 17.88 -3.75 24.52
N LEU A 938 16.66 -3.27 24.30
CA LEU A 938 16.39 -1.89 23.88
C LEU A 938 16.62 -0.89 25.02
N ASP A 939 16.15 -1.19 26.24
CA ASP A 939 16.32 -0.33 27.41
C ASP A 939 17.80 -0.32 27.88
N GLU A 940 18.54 -1.42 27.74
CA GLU A 940 20.01 -1.44 27.89
C GLU A 940 20.71 -0.50 26.88
N LEU A 941 20.37 -0.61 25.59
CA LEU A 941 20.91 0.31 24.57
C LEU A 941 20.50 1.77 24.78
N LEU A 942 19.31 2.04 25.33
CA LEU A 942 18.87 3.38 25.72
C LEU A 942 19.63 3.92 26.96
N ALA A 943 20.13 3.05 27.84
CA ALA A 943 20.96 3.43 28.98
C ALA A 943 22.44 3.66 28.60
N GLU A 944 22.96 2.93 27.61
CA GLU A 944 24.37 3.04 27.17
C GLU A 944 24.61 4.11 26.08
N SER A 945 23.57 4.55 25.36
CA SER A 945 23.74 5.38 24.16
C SER A 945 23.96 6.88 24.43
N SER A 946 24.88 7.48 23.67
CA SER A 946 25.03 8.93 23.55
C SER A 946 23.87 9.56 22.77
N SER A 947 23.72 10.89 22.89
CA SER A 947 22.61 11.71 22.38
C SER A 947 22.18 11.43 20.94
N ASP A 948 23.13 11.04 20.09
CA ASP A 948 22.97 11.11 18.65
C ASP A 948 22.24 9.87 18.08
N ASN A 949 22.18 8.77 18.84
CA ASN A 949 21.48 7.52 18.47
C ASN A 949 20.01 7.48 18.92
N ILE A 950 19.55 8.46 19.70
CA ILE A 950 18.19 8.51 20.27
C ILE A 950 17.07 8.36 19.20
N PRO A 951 17.15 8.94 17.98
CA PRO A 951 16.08 8.82 16.99
C PRO A 951 15.81 7.37 16.54
N SER A 952 16.86 6.60 16.21
CA SER A 952 16.71 5.21 15.76
C SER A 952 16.25 4.29 16.88
N LEU A 953 16.72 4.50 18.12
CA LEU A 953 16.27 3.75 19.28
C LEU A 953 14.80 4.05 19.65
N ARG A 954 14.34 5.30 19.47
CA ARG A 954 12.92 5.64 19.59
C ARG A 954 12.08 4.93 18.53
N ALA A 955 12.51 4.94 17.27
CA ALA A 955 11.82 4.21 16.21
C ALA A 955 11.73 2.69 16.48
N LEU A 956 12.74 2.08 17.12
CA LEU A 956 12.64 0.69 17.59
C LEU A 956 11.67 0.52 18.76
N ARG A 957 11.59 1.49 19.68
CA ARG A 957 10.59 1.50 20.77
C ARG A 957 9.17 1.55 20.21
N ASP A 958 8.97 2.35 19.16
CA ASP A 958 7.68 2.49 18.47
C ASP A 958 7.34 1.23 17.65
N GLU A 959 8.31 0.61 16.95
CA GLU A 959 8.14 -0.72 16.29
C GLU A 959 7.77 -1.82 17.31
N LEU A 960 8.35 -1.81 18.52
CA LEU A 960 8.11 -2.82 19.55
C LEU A 960 6.77 -2.58 20.26
N ALA A 961 6.42 -1.33 20.58
CA ALA A 961 5.09 -0.98 21.10
C ALA A 961 3.95 -1.34 20.12
N ALA A 962 4.20 -1.26 18.81
CA ALA A 962 3.24 -1.73 17.80
C ALA A 962 3.06 -3.26 17.77
N LEU A 963 4.01 -4.03 18.31
CA LEU A 963 3.91 -5.49 18.42
C LEU A 963 3.14 -5.96 19.65
N GLU A 964 3.06 -5.17 20.73
CA GLU A 964 2.34 -5.51 21.97
C GLU A 964 0.84 -5.84 21.78
N PRO A 965 0.04 -5.09 20.99
CA PRO A 965 -1.34 -5.51 20.69
C PRO A 965 -1.39 -6.79 19.83
N ALA A 966 -0.37 -7.04 19.00
CA ALA A 966 -0.29 -8.27 18.21
C ALA A 966 0.05 -9.48 19.09
N THR A 967 0.98 -9.38 20.06
CA THR A 967 1.25 -10.46 21.02
C THR A 967 0.03 -10.75 21.89
N THR A 968 -0.67 -9.72 22.34
CA THR A 968 -1.91 -9.85 23.13
C THR A 968 -3.02 -10.56 22.33
N ARG A 969 -3.08 -10.36 21.01
CA ARG A 969 -4.01 -11.09 20.13
C ARG A 969 -3.61 -12.54 19.94
N VAL A 970 -2.32 -12.85 19.79
CA VAL A 970 -1.84 -14.26 19.69
C VAL A 970 -2.06 -15.01 21.02
N GLN A 971 -1.89 -14.35 22.17
CA GLN A 971 -2.27 -14.89 23.49
C GLN A 971 -3.74 -15.31 23.56
N LYS A 972 -4.68 -14.44 23.16
CA LYS A 972 -6.12 -14.74 23.13
C LYS A 972 -6.45 -15.92 22.19
N LEU A 973 -5.80 -15.98 21.02
CA LEU A 973 -5.96 -17.11 20.08
C LEU A 973 -5.45 -18.44 20.68
N ALA A 974 -4.38 -18.40 21.48
CA ALA A 974 -3.87 -19.59 22.18
C ALA A 974 -4.80 -20.02 23.33
N ALA A 975 -5.35 -19.09 24.10
CA ALA A 975 -6.36 -19.39 25.11
C ALA A 975 -7.63 -20.02 24.49
N PHE A 976 -8.08 -19.54 23.33
CA PHE A 976 -9.16 -20.19 22.57
C PHE A 976 -8.78 -21.61 22.10
N ALA A 977 -7.53 -21.81 21.65
CA ALA A 977 -7.05 -23.14 21.27
C ALA A 977 -6.96 -24.11 22.47
N GLU A 978 -6.60 -23.61 23.65
CA GLU A 978 -6.60 -24.38 24.89
C GLU A 978 -8.03 -24.75 25.30
N CYS A 979 -8.96 -23.79 25.35
CA CYS A 979 -10.39 -24.04 25.57
C CYS A 979 -10.96 -25.05 24.56
N THR A 980 -10.50 -25.02 23.30
CA THR A 980 -10.90 -26.02 22.29
C THR A 980 -10.43 -27.42 22.71
N SER A 981 -9.16 -27.55 23.11
CA SER A 981 -8.59 -28.83 23.57
C SER A 981 -9.24 -29.34 24.86
N GLN A 982 -9.60 -28.44 25.79
CA GLN A 982 -10.35 -28.78 27.01
C GLN A 982 -11.77 -29.27 26.64
N THR A 983 -12.42 -28.64 25.65
CA THR A 983 -13.77 -29.02 25.20
C THR A 983 -13.77 -30.36 24.46
N ASP A 984 -12.83 -30.59 23.54
CA ASP A 984 -12.65 -31.91 22.89
C ASP A 984 -12.34 -33.02 23.93
N THR A 985 -11.62 -32.69 25.01
CA THR A 985 -11.37 -33.62 26.13
C THR A 985 -12.63 -33.90 26.96
N ALA A 986 -13.41 -32.87 27.28
CA ALA A 986 -14.69 -33.04 27.99
C ALA A 986 -15.71 -33.83 27.15
N PHE A 987 -15.72 -33.63 25.83
CA PHE A 987 -16.55 -34.38 24.89
C PHE A 987 -16.12 -35.85 24.77
N SER A 988 -14.81 -36.12 24.80
CA SER A 988 -14.26 -37.48 24.88
C SER A 988 -14.70 -38.16 26.18
N GLY A 989 -14.60 -37.47 27.32
CA GLY A 989 -15.10 -37.97 28.60
C GLY A 989 -16.62 -38.21 28.61
N LEU A 990 -17.41 -37.36 27.95
CA LEU A 990 -18.86 -37.58 27.79
C LEU A 990 -19.15 -38.82 26.91
N LEU A 991 -18.38 -39.05 25.84
CA LEU A 991 -18.47 -40.28 25.03
C LEU A 991 -18.16 -41.54 25.84
N ASP A 992 -17.08 -41.53 26.63
CA ASP A 992 -16.73 -42.66 27.51
C ASP A 992 -17.89 -43.01 28.47
N HIS A 993 -18.62 -42.01 28.97
CA HIS A 993 -19.82 -42.21 29.81
C HIS A 993 -21.06 -42.65 29.03
N ILE A 994 -21.18 -42.32 27.74
CA ILE A 994 -22.25 -42.81 26.86
C ILE A 994 -22.02 -44.30 26.57
N ASP A 995 -20.82 -44.67 26.12
CA ASP A 995 -20.45 -46.05 25.78
C ASP A 995 -20.46 -46.97 27.01
N ALA A 996 -20.03 -46.48 28.18
CA ALA A 996 -20.11 -47.23 29.43
C ALA A 996 -21.56 -47.47 29.89
N ALA A 997 -22.47 -46.52 29.65
CA ALA A 997 -23.88 -46.65 30.05
C ALA A 997 -24.63 -47.73 29.26
N ASP A 998 -24.34 -47.89 27.97
CA ASP A 998 -24.90 -48.96 27.13
C ASP A 998 -24.41 -50.37 27.54
N LEU A 999 -23.27 -50.45 28.25
CA LEU A 999 -22.71 -51.69 28.77
C LEU A 999 -23.13 -52.02 30.22
N GLN A 1000 -23.54 -51.04 31.03
CA GLN A 1000 -23.82 -51.21 32.47
C GLN A 1000 -25.11 -50.51 32.92
N ALA A 1001 -26.26 -51.07 32.52
CA ALA A 1001 -27.61 -50.55 32.78
C ALA A 1001 -28.09 -50.47 34.26
N ASP A 1002 -27.19 -50.62 35.23
CA ASP A 1002 -27.49 -50.71 36.68
C ASP A 1002 -26.55 -49.83 37.54
N ARG A 1003 -25.81 -48.88 36.91
CA ARG A 1003 -25.02 -47.84 37.59
C ARG A 1003 -25.68 -46.48 37.43
N THR A 1004 -25.73 -45.70 38.52
CA THR A 1004 -26.41 -44.40 38.56
C THR A 1004 -25.43 -43.24 38.74
N ASP A 1005 -25.84 -42.08 38.21
CA ASP A 1005 -25.48 -40.72 38.63
C ASP A 1005 -24.12 -40.09 38.29
N GLU A 1006 -23.17 -40.76 37.62
CA GLU A 1006 -21.94 -40.11 37.11
C GLU A 1006 -22.16 -39.33 35.78
N ARG A 1007 -23.10 -39.78 34.93
CA ARG A 1007 -23.45 -39.15 33.63
C ARG A 1007 -23.82 -37.64 33.67
N PRO A 1008 -24.59 -37.11 34.64
CA PRO A 1008 -24.87 -35.67 34.70
C PRO A 1008 -23.64 -34.80 35.00
N GLU A 1009 -22.61 -35.32 35.68
CA GLU A 1009 -21.38 -34.59 35.95
C GLU A 1009 -20.55 -34.42 34.68
N ALA A 1010 -20.37 -35.50 33.90
CA ALA A 1010 -19.75 -35.44 32.58
C ALA A 1010 -20.50 -34.51 31.61
N LEU A 1011 -21.83 -34.48 31.66
CA LEU A 1011 -22.65 -33.56 30.86
C LEU A 1011 -22.50 -32.10 31.30
N SER A 1012 -22.40 -31.82 32.60
CA SER A 1012 -22.09 -30.46 33.09
C SER A 1012 -20.71 -30.04 32.60
N ALA A 1013 -19.67 -30.86 32.79
CA ALA A 1013 -18.32 -30.57 32.36
C ALA A 1013 -18.23 -30.25 30.85
N ALA A 1014 -18.96 -30.97 30.00
CA ALA A 1014 -19.06 -30.67 28.57
C ALA A 1014 -19.76 -29.32 28.29
N ALA A 1015 -20.86 -29.01 28.99
CA ALA A 1015 -21.58 -27.75 28.83
C ALA A 1015 -20.80 -26.52 29.38
N ASP A 1016 -20.08 -26.72 30.49
CA ASP A 1016 -19.22 -25.71 31.12
C ASP A 1016 -17.99 -25.43 30.25
N ALA A 1017 -17.35 -26.47 29.69
CA ALA A 1017 -16.27 -26.33 28.71
C ALA A 1017 -16.73 -25.61 27.43
N MET A 1018 -17.90 -25.98 26.88
CA MET A 1018 -18.50 -25.29 25.73
C MET A 1018 -18.80 -23.81 26.04
N THR A 1019 -19.23 -23.51 27.26
CA THR A 1019 -19.46 -22.13 27.72
C THR A 1019 -18.15 -21.34 27.86
N ALA A 1020 -17.06 -21.97 28.30
CA ALA A 1020 -15.73 -21.38 28.31
C ALA A 1020 -15.20 -21.13 26.88
N LEU A 1021 -15.42 -22.08 25.97
CA LEU A 1021 -15.05 -21.96 24.55
C LEU A 1021 -15.78 -20.79 23.87
N HIS A 1022 -17.10 -20.65 24.06
CA HIS A 1022 -17.84 -19.49 23.57
C HIS A 1022 -17.32 -18.16 24.13
N ARG A 1023 -16.92 -18.12 25.41
CA ARG A 1023 -16.35 -16.91 26.02
C ARG A 1023 -15.01 -16.53 25.36
N ALA A 1024 -14.12 -17.49 25.16
CA ALA A 1024 -12.84 -17.27 24.48
C ALA A 1024 -13.04 -16.90 22.99
N ALA A 1025 -14.06 -17.46 22.33
CA ALA A 1025 -14.39 -17.15 20.94
C ALA A 1025 -14.82 -15.68 20.75
N ILE A 1026 -15.56 -15.10 21.71
CA ILE A 1026 -15.98 -13.68 21.65
C ILE A 1026 -14.76 -12.74 21.61
N GLU A 1027 -13.67 -13.07 22.30
CA GLU A 1027 -12.45 -12.26 22.33
C GLU A 1027 -11.61 -12.34 21.04
N CYS A 1028 -11.91 -13.29 20.15
CA CYS A 1028 -11.23 -13.51 18.87
C CYS A 1028 -12.22 -13.65 17.69
N ALA A 1029 -13.42 -13.07 17.81
CA ALA A 1029 -14.55 -13.34 16.91
C ALA A 1029 -14.32 -12.90 15.45
N ASP A 1030 -13.30 -12.09 15.19
CA ASP A 1030 -12.90 -11.60 13.87
C ASP A 1030 -11.88 -12.52 13.16
N ASP A 1031 -11.37 -13.57 13.81
CA ASP A 1031 -10.51 -14.57 13.18
C ASP A 1031 -11.34 -15.71 12.54
N PRO A 1032 -11.25 -15.95 11.22
CA PRO A 1032 -12.06 -16.97 10.55
C PRO A 1032 -11.70 -18.41 10.96
N ARG A 1033 -10.54 -18.64 11.58
CA ARG A 1033 -10.13 -19.95 12.11
C ARG A 1033 -10.89 -20.26 13.41
N VAL A 1034 -11.11 -19.25 14.24
CA VAL A 1034 -11.91 -19.34 15.48
C VAL A 1034 -13.35 -19.68 15.14
N GLN A 1035 -13.96 -18.97 14.18
CA GLN A 1035 -15.34 -19.24 13.74
C GLN A 1035 -15.53 -20.68 13.22
N ARG A 1036 -14.66 -21.16 12.32
CA ARG A 1036 -14.71 -22.55 11.81
C ARG A 1036 -14.50 -23.59 12.91
N THR A 1037 -13.62 -23.32 13.86
CA THR A 1037 -13.33 -24.22 14.98
C THR A 1037 -14.53 -24.29 15.93
N LEU A 1038 -15.13 -23.15 16.26
CA LEU A 1038 -16.34 -23.09 17.08
C LEU A 1038 -17.49 -23.85 16.40
N GLN A 1039 -17.74 -23.62 15.11
CA GLN A 1039 -18.78 -24.30 14.34
C GLN A 1039 -18.60 -25.83 14.30
N ARG A 1040 -17.34 -26.33 14.21
CA ARG A 1040 -17.05 -27.78 14.35
C ARG A 1040 -17.51 -28.28 15.71
N VAL A 1041 -17.07 -27.62 16.79
CA VAL A 1041 -17.35 -28.07 18.16
C VAL A 1041 -18.84 -27.94 18.49
N GLU A 1042 -19.54 -26.92 17.98
CA GLU A 1042 -21.00 -26.81 18.03
C GLU A 1042 -21.69 -28.00 17.35
N SER A 1043 -21.25 -28.42 16.15
CA SER A 1043 -21.82 -29.61 15.49
C SER A 1043 -21.63 -30.85 16.34
N THR A 1044 -20.39 -31.12 16.78
CA THR A 1044 -20.09 -32.27 17.65
C THR A 1044 -20.86 -32.24 18.96
N TYR A 1045 -21.07 -31.07 19.58
CA TYR A 1045 -21.86 -30.95 20.80
C TYR A 1045 -23.34 -31.31 20.58
N ASN A 1046 -23.94 -30.84 19.48
CA ASN A 1046 -25.32 -31.19 19.13
C ASN A 1046 -25.47 -32.68 18.80
N GLU A 1047 -24.51 -33.26 18.06
CA GLU A 1047 -24.45 -34.70 17.78
C GLU A 1047 -24.35 -35.54 19.08
N LEU A 1048 -23.57 -35.08 20.06
CA LEU A 1048 -23.47 -35.71 21.38
C LEU A 1048 -24.76 -35.59 22.20
N LEU A 1049 -25.48 -34.46 22.10
CA LEU A 1049 -26.79 -34.29 22.74
C LEU A 1049 -27.86 -35.19 22.12
N ASP A 1050 -27.86 -35.39 20.81
CA ASP A 1050 -28.78 -36.31 20.12
C ASP A 1050 -28.52 -37.79 20.47
N LEU A 1051 -27.30 -38.14 20.89
CA LEU A 1051 -26.96 -39.46 21.46
C LEU A 1051 -27.41 -39.63 22.93
N LEU A 1052 -27.88 -38.57 23.60
CA LEU A 1052 -28.43 -38.68 24.95
C LEU A 1052 -29.91 -39.11 24.90
N PRO A 1053 -30.34 -40.09 25.71
CA PRO A 1053 -31.75 -40.47 25.77
C PRO A 1053 -32.58 -39.28 26.29
N PRO A 1054 -33.77 -38.99 25.73
CA PRO A 1054 -34.52 -37.73 25.95
C PRO A 1054 -35.14 -37.55 27.34
N LYS A 1055 -34.61 -38.25 28.36
CA LYS A 1055 -34.94 -38.12 29.79
C LYS A 1055 -33.83 -37.49 30.64
N THR A 1056 -32.62 -37.31 30.10
CA THR A 1056 -31.45 -36.82 30.87
C THR A 1056 -31.16 -35.32 30.72
N TYR A 1057 -32.01 -34.57 30.02
CA TYR A 1057 -31.87 -33.11 29.93
C TYR A 1057 -32.10 -32.45 31.30
N PRO A 1058 -31.14 -31.68 31.84
CA PRO A 1058 -31.37 -30.92 33.06
C PRO A 1058 -32.44 -29.83 32.84
N PRO A 1059 -33.31 -29.54 33.83
CA PRO A 1059 -34.35 -28.54 33.68
C PRO A 1059 -33.74 -27.13 33.60
N ILE A 1060 -33.73 -26.54 32.40
CA ILE A 1060 -33.17 -25.21 32.13
C ILE A 1060 -33.81 -24.17 33.07
N PRO A 1061 -33.03 -23.41 33.86
CA PRO A 1061 -33.56 -22.36 34.72
C PRO A 1061 -34.22 -21.25 33.89
N ALA A 1062 -35.51 -21.00 34.15
CA ALA A 1062 -36.28 -19.98 33.43
C ALA A 1062 -35.94 -18.56 33.94
N GLY A 1063 -34.82 -18.00 33.50
CA GLY A 1063 -34.38 -16.65 33.87
C GLY A 1063 -33.52 -15.95 32.82
N HIS A 1064 -33.73 -14.63 32.66
CA HIS A 1064 -32.82 -13.66 32.03
C HIS A 1064 -32.32 -13.91 30.60
N ARG A 1065 -33.24 -13.81 29.61
CA ARG A 1065 -32.88 -13.28 28.28
C ARG A 1065 -33.14 -11.77 28.20
N THR A 1066 -32.22 -10.98 28.75
CA THR A 1066 -32.14 -9.52 28.55
C THR A 1066 -30.69 -9.05 28.60
N LEU A 1067 -30.11 -8.75 27.44
CA LEU A 1067 -28.93 -7.89 27.30
C LEU A 1067 -29.28 -6.73 26.34
N PRO A 1068 -28.65 -5.55 26.49
CA PRO A 1068 -29.19 -4.32 25.94
C PRO A 1068 -28.75 -4.04 24.51
N HIS A 1069 -29.65 -3.50 23.69
CA HIS A 1069 -29.24 -2.59 22.61
C HIS A 1069 -28.90 -1.24 23.24
N ALA A 1070 -27.73 -0.70 22.92
CA ALA A 1070 -27.39 0.68 23.23
C ALA A 1070 -28.31 1.63 22.45
N ALA A 1071 -28.82 2.65 23.13
CA ALA A 1071 -29.39 3.81 22.48
C ALA A 1071 -28.29 4.84 22.25
N ASP A 1072 -28.26 5.46 21.07
CA ASP A 1072 -27.52 6.70 20.83
C ASP A 1072 -28.51 7.88 20.90
N ASP A 1073 -28.12 8.99 21.52
CA ASP A 1073 -29.06 9.94 22.14
C ASP A 1073 -28.97 11.35 21.52
N THR A 1074 -29.80 11.63 20.52
CA THR A 1074 -29.98 12.99 19.99
C THR A 1074 -31.33 13.58 20.37
N LYS A 1075 -31.33 14.38 21.44
CA LYS A 1075 -32.47 15.21 21.86
C LYS A 1075 -32.93 16.15 20.75
N SER A 1076 -34.24 16.21 20.53
CA SER A 1076 -34.92 17.42 20.04
C SER A 1076 -36.22 17.62 20.81
N THR A 1077 -36.66 18.87 20.92
CA THR A 1077 -37.61 19.34 21.93
C THR A 1077 -38.99 19.66 21.37
N ASP A 1078 -40.00 19.47 22.23
CA ASP A 1078 -41.30 20.16 22.23
C ASP A 1078 -42.30 19.81 21.10
N GLY A 1079 -43.58 20.23 21.23
CA GLY A 1079 -44.44 20.37 20.04
C GLY A 1079 -45.94 20.00 20.09
N GLY A 1080 -46.44 19.29 21.10
CA GLY A 1080 -47.87 19.30 21.50
C GLY A 1080 -49.02 18.72 20.62
N ASN A 1081 -50.04 18.23 21.33
CA ASN A 1081 -51.49 18.24 21.02
C ASN A 1081 -52.15 17.27 20.00
N THR A 1082 -52.82 16.25 20.60
CA THR A 1082 -54.14 15.69 20.21
C THR A 1082 -54.19 14.77 18.96
N ARG A 1083 -55.15 13.84 18.78
CA ARG A 1083 -56.48 13.66 19.43
C ARG A 1083 -57.02 12.22 19.24
N THR A 1084 -57.69 11.64 20.26
CA THR A 1084 -58.67 10.49 20.16
C THR A 1084 -58.16 9.15 19.59
N SER A 1085 -58.74 7.96 19.83
CA SER A 1085 -59.76 7.44 20.76
C SER A 1085 -59.54 5.91 20.84
N LEU A 1086 -59.06 5.31 21.94
CA LEU A 1086 -59.84 4.84 23.11
C LEU A 1086 -60.67 3.55 22.85
N ARG A 1087 -60.31 2.49 23.60
CA ARG A 1087 -61.03 1.20 23.89
C ARG A 1087 -61.02 0.04 22.89
N GLU A 1088 -61.23 -1.24 23.29
CA GLU A 1088 -61.02 -2.01 24.57
C GLU A 1088 -61.54 -3.46 24.39
N MET A 1089 -60.91 -4.47 25.03
CA MET A 1089 -61.46 -5.84 25.29
C MET A 1089 -61.84 -6.71 24.06
N GLU A 1090 -62.08 -8.03 24.16
CA GLU A 1090 -61.47 -9.12 24.96
C GLU A 1090 -61.82 -10.47 24.27
N ARG A 1091 -61.22 -11.59 24.73
CA ARG A 1091 -61.73 -12.99 24.67
C ARG A 1091 -62.17 -13.58 23.30
N GLN A 1092 -61.44 -14.59 22.80
CA GLN A 1092 -61.73 -16.04 23.02
C GLN A 1092 -63.10 -16.52 22.50
N GLY A 1093 -63.10 -17.59 21.68
CA GLY A 1093 -64.16 -18.62 21.81
C GLY A 1093 -64.68 -19.32 20.55
N LEU A 1094 -64.12 -20.50 20.27
CA LEU A 1094 -64.84 -21.74 19.92
C LEU A 1094 -65.75 -21.83 18.65
N LYS A 1095 -65.33 -22.77 17.78
CA LYS A 1095 -66.14 -23.80 17.07
C LYS A 1095 -67.05 -23.39 15.90
N SER A 1096 -66.93 -24.18 14.82
CA SER A 1096 -67.84 -24.28 13.67
C SER A 1096 -69.24 -24.79 14.07
N PRO A 1097 -70.26 -24.64 13.19
CA PRO A 1097 -70.53 -25.73 12.26
C PRO A 1097 -71.04 -25.35 10.84
N GLU A 1098 -71.11 -26.42 10.04
CA GLU A 1098 -71.73 -26.69 8.74
C GLU A 1098 -72.82 -25.76 8.13
N SER A 1099 -72.56 -25.34 6.89
CA SER A 1099 -73.40 -25.51 5.67
C SER A 1099 -74.92 -25.20 5.66
N SER A 1100 -75.38 -24.50 4.60
CA SER A 1100 -76.11 -25.09 3.44
C SER A 1100 -77.20 -24.21 2.80
N ARG A 1101 -76.98 -23.85 1.51
CA ARG A 1101 -78.00 -23.58 0.45
C ARG A 1101 -78.90 -22.31 0.68
N SER A 1102 -79.54 -21.67 -0.30
CA SER A 1102 -79.81 -21.93 -1.74
C SER A 1102 -79.78 -20.58 -2.52
N SER A 1103 -80.19 -20.36 -3.79
CA SER A 1103 -80.76 -21.18 -4.90
C SER A 1103 -80.76 -20.37 -6.23
N SER A 1104 -80.54 -21.05 -7.37
CA SER A 1104 -80.94 -20.64 -8.74
C SER A 1104 -80.13 -19.50 -9.42
N ARG A 1105 -80.05 -19.39 -10.76
CA ARG A 1105 -80.90 -20.00 -11.82
C ARG A 1105 -80.17 -20.14 -13.18
N ALA A 1106 -80.18 -21.37 -13.75
CA ALA A 1106 -80.28 -21.78 -15.18
C ALA A 1106 -79.43 -21.10 -16.31
N SER A 1107 -79.10 -21.71 -17.46
CA SER A 1107 -78.89 -23.11 -17.97
C SER A 1107 -78.42 -22.98 -19.47
N THR A 1108 -78.12 -23.98 -20.34
CA THR A 1108 -78.28 -25.46 -20.42
C THR A 1108 -77.38 -26.04 -21.54
N ALA A 1109 -77.32 -27.38 -21.67
CA ALA A 1109 -77.15 -28.17 -22.92
C ALA A 1109 -75.72 -28.39 -23.51
N ARG A 1110 -75.33 -29.60 -23.98
CA ARG A 1110 -76.02 -30.93 -24.00
C ARG A 1110 -75.07 -32.12 -24.32
N SER A 1111 -75.36 -33.31 -23.74
CA SER A 1111 -75.06 -34.70 -24.22
C SER A 1111 -73.59 -35.16 -24.43
N SER A 1112 -73.21 -36.45 -24.25
CA SER A 1112 -73.91 -37.66 -23.70
C SER A 1112 -73.01 -38.92 -23.63
N LEU A 1113 -73.26 -39.83 -22.64
CA LEU A 1113 -72.91 -41.29 -22.61
C LEU A 1113 -71.39 -41.61 -22.57
N SER A 1114 -70.81 -42.78 -22.18
CA SER A 1114 -71.22 -44.10 -21.60
C SER A 1114 -69.91 -44.84 -21.13
N ARG A 1115 -69.85 -46.00 -20.42
CA ARG A 1115 -70.71 -46.71 -19.42
C ARG A 1115 -70.05 -48.06 -19.01
N SER A 1116 -69.71 -48.26 -17.72
CA SER A 1116 -69.37 -49.58 -17.08
C SER A 1116 -68.07 -50.28 -17.58
N THR A 1117 -67.46 -51.32 -16.98
CA THR A 1117 -67.70 -52.09 -15.73
C THR A 1117 -66.41 -52.70 -15.13
N ALA A 1118 -66.47 -53.03 -13.83
CA ALA A 1118 -65.48 -53.73 -13.00
C ALA A 1118 -65.10 -55.19 -13.40
N LEU A 1119 -64.00 -55.71 -12.80
CA LEU A 1119 -63.78 -57.09 -12.28
C LEU A 1119 -62.41 -57.12 -11.52
N ARG A 1120 -62.00 -58.15 -10.74
CA ARG A 1120 -62.54 -58.69 -9.46
C ARG A 1120 -61.49 -59.65 -8.82
N SER A 1121 -61.51 -59.81 -7.48
CA SER A 1121 -60.76 -60.80 -6.67
C SER A 1121 -59.22 -60.61 -6.59
N GLY A 1122 -58.52 -61.15 -5.58
CA GLY A 1122 -58.98 -61.91 -4.41
C GLY A 1122 -57.87 -62.10 -3.37
N ALA A 1123 -58.23 -62.29 -2.09
CA ALA A 1123 -57.28 -62.38 -0.97
C ALA A 1123 -56.85 -63.82 -0.65
N THR A 1124 -55.69 -63.99 0.00
CA THR A 1124 -55.57 -64.66 1.32
C THR A 1124 -54.16 -64.55 1.92
N THR A 1125 -54.07 -64.45 3.24
CA THR A 1125 -52.90 -64.84 4.07
C THR A 1125 -53.23 -66.18 4.75
N PRO A 1126 -52.25 -66.92 5.35
CA PRO A 1126 -52.12 -66.86 6.83
C PRO A 1126 -50.75 -67.27 7.47
N THR A 1127 -50.66 -67.14 8.81
CA THR A 1127 -49.85 -67.92 9.79
C THR A 1127 -48.35 -67.62 10.08
N THR A 1128 -48.13 -66.58 10.91
CA THR A 1128 -47.45 -66.56 12.23
C THR A 1128 -46.40 -67.61 12.72
N THR A 1129 -45.39 -67.11 13.47
CA THR A 1129 -44.49 -67.75 14.51
C THR A 1129 -43.13 -68.38 14.06
N PRO A 1130 -42.13 -68.66 14.96
CA PRO A 1130 -41.27 -67.62 15.57
C PRO A 1130 -39.75 -67.96 15.80
N TRP A 1131 -38.97 -66.98 16.29
CA TRP A 1131 -37.64 -67.07 16.99
C TRP A 1131 -36.40 -67.70 16.31
N ARG A 1132 -35.38 -66.87 15.99
CA ARG A 1132 -34.00 -66.98 16.57
C ARG A 1132 -33.13 -65.74 16.32
N ARG A 1133 -32.12 -65.51 17.16
CA ARG A 1133 -31.04 -64.52 16.95
C ARG A 1133 -29.91 -65.09 16.09
N SER A 1134 -29.27 -64.23 15.31
CA SER A 1134 -27.82 -64.28 15.04
C SER A 1134 -27.30 -62.84 14.89
N TYR A 1135 -26.07 -62.58 15.29
CA TYR A 1135 -25.37 -61.32 15.03
C TYR A 1135 -24.62 -61.39 13.69
N GLY A 1136 -24.34 -60.24 13.10
CA GLY A 1136 -23.50 -60.06 11.90
C GLY A 1136 -23.23 -58.56 11.70
N SER A 1137 -21.96 -58.19 11.54
CA SER A 1137 -21.50 -56.79 11.65
C SER A 1137 -21.48 -56.03 10.32
N SER A 1138 -21.14 -54.74 10.42
CA SER A 1138 -20.80 -53.78 9.34
C SER A 1138 -21.98 -53.18 8.56
N SER A 1139 -22.09 -51.84 8.63
CA SER A 1139 -22.95 -51.01 7.80
C SER A 1139 -22.39 -49.58 7.72
N THR A 1140 -21.27 -49.41 7.01
CA THR A 1140 -20.81 -48.09 6.57
C THR A 1140 -21.84 -47.49 5.61
N ARG A 1141 -22.48 -46.39 6.00
CA ARG A 1141 -23.40 -45.62 5.15
C ARG A 1141 -23.01 -44.14 5.16
N ASN A 1142 -22.41 -43.68 4.08
CA ASN A 1142 -22.35 -42.25 3.79
C ASN A 1142 -23.74 -41.80 3.32
N SER A 1143 -24.40 -40.93 4.08
CA SER A 1143 -25.59 -40.21 3.65
C SER A 1143 -25.23 -38.78 3.30
N ILE A 1144 -24.97 -38.52 2.01
CA ILE A 1144 -24.93 -37.15 1.50
C ILE A 1144 -26.38 -36.66 1.45
N ILE A 1145 -26.71 -35.63 2.23
CA ILE A 1145 -27.96 -34.89 2.15
C ILE A 1145 -27.64 -33.52 1.57
N ASP A 1146 -28.21 -33.23 0.41
CA ASP A 1146 -28.03 -31.99 -0.33
C ASP A 1146 -29.07 -30.95 0.13
N VAL A 1147 -28.62 -29.75 0.49
CA VAL A 1147 -29.46 -28.67 1.03
C VAL A 1147 -29.13 -27.37 0.31
N GLY A 1148 -29.65 -27.22 -0.91
CA GLY A 1148 -29.65 -25.94 -1.62
C GLY A 1148 -30.52 -24.92 -0.89
N ILE A 1149 -29.96 -23.75 -0.59
CA ILE A 1149 -30.68 -22.59 -0.05
C ILE A 1149 -30.75 -21.51 -1.13
N ASP A 1150 -31.94 -21.31 -1.67
CA ASP A 1150 -32.22 -20.17 -2.57
C ASP A 1150 -32.13 -18.85 -1.79
N VAL A 1151 -31.24 -17.96 -2.21
CA VAL A 1151 -31.17 -16.58 -1.72
C VAL A 1151 -31.94 -15.68 -2.69
N ALA A 1152 -33.00 -15.04 -2.20
CA ALA A 1152 -33.90 -14.24 -3.03
C ALA A 1152 -33.24 -12.95 -3.56
N SER A 1153 -33.43 -12.67 -4.86
CA SER A 1153 -33.09 -11.39 -5.48
C SER A 1153 -33.95 -10.27 -4.91
N VAL A 1154 -33.35 -9.10 -4.65
CA VAL A 1154 -34.05 -7.88 -4.23
C VAL A 1154 -34.05 -6.89 -5.40
N ASP A 1155 -35.21 -6.69 -6.01
CA ASP A 1155 -35.39 -5.72 -7.09
C ASP A 1155 -35.21 -4.28 -6.59
N SER A 1156 -34.54 -3.44 -7.39
CA SER A 1156 -34.49 -1.98 -7.22
C SER A 1156 -35.21 -1.30 -8.38
N PRO A 1157 -36.22 -0.44 -8.12
CA PRO A 1157 -37.07 0.12 -9.18
C PRO A 1157 -36.40 1.27 -9.94
N SER A 1158 -36.73 1.39 -11.22
CA SER A 1158 -36.31 2.50 -12.08
C SER A 1158 -37.44 3.52 -12.30
N SER A 1159 -37.06 4.68 -12.86
CA SER A 1159 -37.87 5.89 -13.10
C SER A 1159 -38.23 6.73 -11.85
N GLY A 1160 -38.28 8.07 -11.92
CA GLY A 1160 -37.80 8.96 -12.99
C GLY A 1160 -38.76 10.10 -13.35
N THR A 1161 -38.58 11.26 -12.71
CA THR A 1161 -39.14 12.56 -13.13
C THR A 1161 -38.21 13.68 -12.69
N GLY A 1162 -38.00 14.69 -13.54
CA GLY A 1162 -37.20 15.88 -13.21
C GLY A 1162 -38.06 17.09 -12.86
N PHE A 1163 -37.52 17.99 -12.03
CA PHE A 1163 -38.09 19.32 -11.81
C PHE A 1163 -36.98 20.35 -11.57
N CYS A 1164 -37.04 21.48 -12.28
CA CYS A 1164 -36.04 22.55 -12.16
C CYS A 1164 -36.47 23.57 -11.09
N VAL A 1165 -35.57 23.96 -10.20
CA VAL A 1165 -35.75 25.11 -9.28
C VAL A 1165 -34.44 25.89 -9.16
N ASN A 1166 -34.47 27.16 -9.56
CA ASN A 1166 -33.37 28.10 -9.30
C ASN A 1166 -33.32 28.48 -7.81
N ARG A 1167 -32.11 28.71 -7.26
CA ARG A 1167 -31.96 29.66 -6.16
C ARG A 1167 -30.57 30.27 -6.08
N ASP A 1168 -30.52 31.60 -6.08
CA ASP A 1168 -29.32 32.39 -5.85
C ASP A 1168 -28.86 32.32 -4.38
N PRO A 1169 -27.55 32.56 -4.11
CA PRO A 1169 -27.00 32.53 -2.76
C PRO A 1169 -27.20 33.85 -2.01
N THR A 1170 -27.35 33.76 -0.68
CA THR A 1170 -27.14 34.89 0.23
C THR A 1170 -26.22 34.48 1.37
N ALA A 1171 -25.37 35.41 1.80
CA ALA A 1171 -24.26 35.15 2.70
C ALA A 1171 -24.70 34.91 4.15
N GLN A 1172 -23.86 34.20 4.91
CA GLN A 1172 -23.71 34.46 6.34
C GLN A 1172 -22.26 34.30 6.81
N GLN A 1173 -21.98 34.85 7.99
CA GLN A 1173 -20.66 35.32 8.41
C GLN A 1173 -20.37 34.77 9.81
N GLY A 1174 -19.36 33.91 9.96
CA GLY A 1174 -19.16 33.07 11.15
C GLY A 1174 -17.71 33.06 11.65
N GLN A 1175 -17.48 33.80 12.72
CA GLN A 1175 -16.19 34.08 13.38
C GLN A 1175 -15.36 32.83 13.78
N ARG A 1176 -14.03 32.95 13.67
CA ARG A 1176 -13.09 32.16 14.47
C ARG A 1176 -13.21 32.56 15.94
N ILE A 1177 -13.19 31.59 16.86
CA ILE A 1177 -12.89 31.80 18.29
C ILE A 1177 -11.79 30.84 18.69
N CYS A 1178 -10.72 31.37 19.30
CA CYS A 1178 -9.68 30.57 19.93
C CYS A 1178 -10.04 30.37 21.42
N LEU A 1179 -9.80 29.18 21.96
CA LEU A 1179 -9.82 28.94 23.40
C LEU A 1179 -8.54 28.23 23.82
N ALA A 1180 -7.81 28.86 24.74
CA ALA A 1180 -6.83 28.22 25.59
C ALA A 1180 -7.44 28.11 27.00
N GLY A 1181 -7.19 27.00 27.71
CA GLY A 1181 -7.76 26.78 29.04
C GLY A 1181 -7.11 25.59 29.74
N SER A 1182 -6.30 25.88 30.75
CA SER A 1182 -5.67 24.89 31.63
C SER A 1182 -6.66 24.22 32.57
N SER A 1183 -6.37 22.99 32.98
CA SER A 1183 -6.65 22.55 34.36
C SER A 1183 -5.56 21.58 34.83
N VAL A 1184 -5.40 21.47 36.15
CA VAL A 1184 -4.33 20.72 36.84
C VAL A 1184 -4.97 19.81 37.90
N ASP A 1185 -4.33 18.66 38.13
CA ASP A 1185 -4.43 17.70 39.23
C ASP A 1185 -5.77 17.42 39.95
N ALA A 1186 -6.08 16.13 40.05
CA ALA A 1186 -6.64 15.54 41.27
C ALA A 1186 -6.03 14.15 41.50
N VAL A 1187 -5.08 14.04 42.42
CA VAL A 1187 -4.57 12.74 42.90
C VAL A 1187 -5.54 12.20 43.96
N ALA A 1188 -5.98 10.96 43.80
CA ALA A 1188 -6.72 10.22 44.82
C ALA A 1188 -5.90 9.00 45.25
N VAL A 1189 -5.67 8.86 46.56
CA VAL A 1189 -5.04 7.70 47.19
C VAL A 1189 -6.10 7.01 48.02
N GLU A 1190 -6.32 5.72 47.77
CA GLU A 1190 -6.85 4.79 48.76
C GLU A 1190 -5.90 3.59 48.86
N ALA A 1191 -5.77 3.04 50.06
CA ALA A 1191 -4.80 2.01 50.38
C ALA A 1191 -5.30 1.13 51.53
N ASP A 1192 -5.20 -0.18 51.33
CA ASP A 1192 -5.15 -1.26 52.32
C ASP A 1192 -4.18 -2.31 51.70
N GLY A 1193 -3.41 -3.11 52.42
CA GLY A 1193 -3.67 -3.70 53.74
C GLY A 1193 -4.08 -5.17 53.53
N GLU A 1194 -3.38 -6.20 53.99
CA GLU A 1194 -2.18 -6.27 54.82
C GLU A 1194 -1.18 -7.33 54.34
N ALA A 1195 0.03 -7.18 54.85
CA ALA A 1195 1.20 -8.05 54.77
C ALA A 1195 1.01 -9.47 55.34
N ASP A 1196 1.89 -10.38 54.90
CA ASP A 1196 2.58 -11.27 55.85
C ASP A 1196 4.03 -11.52 55.40
N ILE A 1197 4.96 -11.72 56.35
CA ILE A 1197 6.41 -11.75 56.10
C ILE A 1197 7.05 -12.87 56.93
N TRP A 1198 7.64 -13.88 56.27
CA TRP A 1198 8.66 -14.73 56.90
C TRP A 1198 9.86 -14.99 56.00
N TYR A 1199 11.05 -14.75 56.56
CA TYR A 1199 12.35 -15.07 55.96
C TYR A 1199 12.62 -16.59 56.01
N HIS A 1200 13.32 -17.13 55.01
CA HIS A 1200 14.65 -17.69 55.31
C HIS A 1200 15.58 -17.83 54.09
N THR A 1201 16.87 -17.58 54.33
CA THR A 1201 17.98 -17.80 53.39
C THR A 1201 18.59 -19.19 53.53
N ALA A 1202 18.97 -19.81 52.41
CA ALA A 1202 19.90 -20.93 52.38
C ALA A 1202 20.69 -20.98 51.06
N ARG A 1203 22.02 -21.09 51.14
CA ARG A 1203 22.90 -21.45 50.00
C ARG A 1203 23.00 -22.97 49.90
N CYS A 1204 23.17 -23.50 48.69
CA CYS A 1204 24.06 -24.65 48.46
C CYS A 1204 24.66 -24.63 47.05
N TYR A 1205 25.92 -25.01 46.95
CA TYR A 1205 26.64 -25.32 45.71
C TYR A 1205 26.59 -26.83 45.48
N SER A 1206 26.48 -27.30 44.23
CA SER A 1206 27.39 -28.33 43.67
C SER A 1206 27.03 -28.80 42.25
N SER A 1207 28.05 -28.99 41.40
CA SER A 1207 28.22 -30.09 40.42
C SER A 1207 26.99 -30.58 39.61
N ALA A 1208 26.93 -30.46 38.27
CA ALA A 1208 27.80 -31.27 37.40
C ALA A 1208 27.86 -30.83 35.92
N ARG A 1209 29.04 -30.99 35.31
CA ARG A 1209 29.26 -31.33 33.88
C ARG A 1209 29.73 -32.81 33.85
N PRO A 1210 29.81 -33.51 32.70
CA PRO A 1210 29.42 -33.13 31.33
C PRO A 1210 28.55 -34.20 30.62
N GLN A 1211 28.17 -33.98 29.35
CA GLN A 1211 28.68 -34.82 28.24
C GLN A 1211 28.33 -34.24 26.87
N SER A 1212 29.25 -34.41 25.92
CA SER A 1212 29.07 -34.13 24.49
C SER A 1212 28.71 -35.42 23.76
N GLY A 1213 27.60 -35.43 23.01
CA GLY A 1213 27.19 -36.54 22.15
C GLY A 1213 27.10 -36.07 20.69
N GLU A 1214 28.10 -36.42 19.88
CA GLU A 1214 28.18 -36.01 18.47
C GLU A 1214 27.93 -37.23 17.55
N LYS A 1215 27.31 -36.98 16.39
CA LYS A 1215 27.06 -37.90 15.26
C LYS A 1215 26.04 -39.04 15.48
N ARG A 1216 24.94 -38.95 14.73
CA ARG A 1216 24.84 -39.74 13.50
C ARG A 1216 24.19 -38.94 12.38
#